data_AF-A0A7C8AJC7-F1
#
_entry.id   AF-A0A7C8AJC7-F1
#
_cell.length_a   1.000
_cell.length_b   1.000
_cell.length_c   1.000
_cell.angle_alpha   90.00
_cell.angle_beta   90.00
_cell.angle_gamma   90.00
#
_symmetry.space_group_name_H-M   'P 1'
#
loop_
_entity.id
_entity.type
_entity.pdbx_description
1 polymer ?
#
loop_
_entity_poly.entity_id
_entity_poly.type
_entity_poly.pdbx_seq_one_letter_code
_entity_poly.pdbx_strand_id
1 'polypeptide(L)'
;MVDCSGRCAFLVVLAVAAAALSGLGCPSTRQLAVSTTSHDFGLSEAPWTFKVWNADTSGSILNFDLATNVSWITCTPTSGASTGPADRETITVTVDRTGLAVGEHRGVITISGRGALYAQVIIYATLADDIAVSHTSYDFEESQLPWAFEVWNADTDGSTLSFEIERNAAWIVCNPSSGTSTGPSDRKAITVTANRTGLAAGTHSGAVTISASGMVSKTISVSVSSSGNGAVVGSLNIEDVTSHYSAPYLLDFTFSLRDADDHAVVADPAAFEIVCMEDGDPISASETGAHAAKAANKQLKCVLVLDYTRSMADPSNGDDDGDGISNAIEYMEQAAKESFLDSLSDGAQVGIYEFHRRDREPQKVADFTADKAYLKARIDAIWDEYVQGFPEVSRCWDAVYAAVQEFALGNPGDESRYVVFLSDGRDESSVHTYHDIVDAAIDLGVRIYCIGFGAELDLTTLQVITTQTNGAYYSADAVTDLEEQFAQIGYDLQGQYTLRWATLKQGDTPFEPSFTITYDGKSATYTEADNLYRPSDYAGDTLQGVLRLVPSQGVDTTTVFVRTTYVPYYIREIWLYIESAYAFDVSLVAAADGGLCADWTLVVQNDAELPGKWVEIESPDPTNIFSSIPYAVFGPILRFDFADLIEDETAIFDAVAVDNDVYNAVGQSFIIEGWEEQPPE
;
A
#
# COMPACT_ATOMS: atom_id res chain seq x y z
N MET A 1 60.76 -32.93 -7.96
CA MET A 1 61.22 -33.24 -9.33
C MET A 1 60.77 -32.08 -10.19
N VAL A 2 61.64 -31.07 -10.41
CA VAL A 2 62.44 -30.84 -11.65
C VAL A 2 61.52 -30.44 -12.82
N ASP A 3 61.58 -29.28 -13.49
CA ASP A 3 62.50 -28.12 -13.46
C ASP A 3 61.92 -26.89 -14.21
N CYS A 4 62.50 -25.72 -13.89
CA CYS A 4 62.80 -24.49 -14.65
C CYS A 4 61.93 -23.91 -15.79
N SER A 5 61.59 -22.61 -15.67
CA SER A 5 62.22 -21.43 -16.37
C SER A 5 61.26 -20.21 -16.33
N GLY A 6 61.63 -18.93 -16.21
CA GLY A 6 62.91 -18.24 -16.11
C GLY A 6 62.69 -16.72 -15.92
N ARG A 7 63.50 -16.15 -15.02
CA ARG A 7 63.96 -14.75 -14.82
C ARG A 7 63.68 -13.69 -15.92
N CYS A 8 63.41 -12.45 -15.49
CA CYS A 8 64.11 -11.21 -15.92
C CYS A 8 63.60 -9.98 -15.12
N ALA A 9 64.38 -9.45 -14.18
CA ALA A 9 65.23 -8.26 -14.34
C ALA A 9 64.56 -6.95 -13.87
N PHE A 10 64.64 -6.68 -12.56
CA PHE A 10 64.55 -5.32 -12.01
C PHE A 10 65.77 -4.53 -12.50
N LEU A 11 65.55 -3.57 -13.40
CA LEU A 11 66.59 -2.66 -13.89
C LEU A 11 66.25 -1.22 -13.48
N VAL A 12 66.97 -0.76 -12.46
CA VAL A 12 67.56 0.57 -12.24
C VAL A 12 67.02 1.72 -13.11
N VAL A 13 66.40 2.72 -12.46
CA VAL A 13 66.57 4.13 -12.84
C VAL A 13 67.10 4.90 -11.63
N LEU A 14 68.34 5.34 -11.81
CA LEU A 14 69.18 6.23 -11.02
C LEU A 14 68.42 7.27 -10.15
N ALA A 15 68.55 7.14 -8.82
CA ALA A 15 68.46 8.27 -7.92
C ALA A 15 69.87 8.87 -7.77
N VAL A 16 70.14 9.99 -8.44
CA VAL A 16 71.38 10.75 -8.22
C VAL A 16 71.14 11.68 -7.03
N ALA A 17 71.60 11.26 -5.85
CA ALA A 17 71.83 12.15 -4.73
C ALA A 17 73.18 12.86 -4.94
N ALA A 18 73.18 14.19 -5.01
CA ALA A 18 74.40 15.00 -4.99
C ALA A 18 74.39 15.92 -3.76
N ALA A 19 75.34 15.67 -2.84
CA ALA A 19 75.65 16.53 -1.72
C ALA A 19 76.66 17.63 -2.12
N ALA A 20 76.51 18.77 -1.46
CA ALA A 20 77.16 20.08 -1.59
C ALA A 20 78.63 20.17 -2.06
N LEU A 21 78.89 21.13 -2.97
CA LEU A 21 80.15 21.87 -3.07
C LEU A 21 79.87 23.37 -3.34
N SER A 22 80.58 24.23 -2.63
CA SER A 22 80.46 25.70 -2.59
C SER A 22 80.92 26.41 -3.87
N GLY A 23 80.19 27.49 -4.23
CA GLY A 23 80.75 28.69 -4.86
C GLY A 23 81.02 28.63 -6.36
N LEU A 24 80.02 29.01 -7.16
CA LEU A 24 80.06 29.79 -8.42
C LEU A 24 78.65 29.69 -9.03
N GLY A 25 78.10 30.82 -9.48
CA GLY A 25 76.70 30.91 -9.95
C GLY A 25 76.36 29.89 -11.02
N CYS A 26 75.58 28.87 -10.64
CA CYS A 26 74.88 27.98 -11.54
C CYS A 26 73.44 28.52 -11.65
N PRO A 27 72.84 28.67 -12.85
CA PRO A 27 71.47 29.15 -12.94
C PRO A 27 70.57 28.17 -12.19
N SER A 28 69.72 28.68 -11.30
CA SER A 28 68.76 27.85 -10.57
C SER A 28 67.91 27.08 -11.56
N THR A 29 68.10 25.76 -11.58
CA THR A 29 67.30 24.88 -12.42
C THR A 29 66.00 24.64 -11.68
N ARG A 30 64.89 25.10 -12.27
CA ARG A 30 63.53 24.74 -11.83
C ARG A 30 63.47 23.21 -11.68
N GLN A 31 62.94 22.69 -10.58
CA GLN A 31 62.81 21.25 -10.34
C GLN A 31 61.33 20.91 -10.11
N LEU A 32 60.74 20.13 -11.01
CA LEU A 32 59.37 19.64 -10.87
C LEU A 32 59.36 18.38 -10.01
N ALA A 33 58.54 18.35 -8.96
CA ALA A 33 58.41 17.21 -8.06
C ALA A 33 56.94 16.83 -7.83
N VAL A 34 56.72 15.54 -7.56
CA VAL A 34 55.41 14.94 -7.32
C VAL A 34 55.45 14.08 -6.04
N SER A 35 54.33 13.97 -5.32
CA SER A 35 54.29 13.24 -4.04
C SER A 35 54.26 11.73 -4.20
N THR A 36 53.89 11.25 -5.39
CA THR A 36 53.96 9.83 -5.78
C THR A 36 54.22 9.72 -7.27
N THR A 37 54.60 8.52 -7.71
CA THR A 37 54.80 8.17 -9.13
C THR A 37 53.81 7.10 -9.62
N SER A 38 53.02 6.50 -8.72
CA SER A 38 51.95 5.58 -9.08
C SER A 38 50.83 5.53 -8.04
N HIS A 39 49.64 5.13 -8.49
CA HIS A 39 48.51 4.79 -7.65
C HIS A 39 47.63 3.75 -8.36
N ASP A 40 46.98 2.88 -7.60
CA ASP A 40 46.05 1.86 -8.09
C ASP A 40 44.72 2.07 -7.37
N PHE A 41 43.68 2.39 -8.15
CA PHE A 41 42.33 2.61 -7.64
C PHE A 41 41.57 1.31 -7.33
N GLY A 42 42.14 0.14 -7.67
CA GLY A 42 41.47 -1.14 -7.52
C GLY A 42 40.10 -1.15 -8.20
N LEU A 43 39.12 -1.78 -7.54
CA LEU A 43 37.74 -1.88 -8.02
C LEU A 43 36.91 -0.63 -7.69
N SER A 44 37.05 -0.05 -6.49
CA SER A 44 36.08 0.92 -5.97
C SER A 44 36.66 2.27 -5.53
N GLU A 45 37.97 2.45 -5.43
CA GLU A 45 38.52 3.75 -5.02
C GLU A 45 38.25 4.80 -6.13
N ALA A 46 37.71 5.95 -5.73
CA ALA A 46 37.66 7.23 -6.44
C ALA A 46 36.96 8.27 -5.54
N PRO A 47 37.46 9.51 -5.35
CA PRO A 47 38.66 10.13 -5.91
C PRO A 47 39.95 9.85 -5.10
N TRP A 48 41.10 10.10 -5.71
CA TRP A 48 42.41 10.07 -5.06
C TRP A 48 43.18 11.38 -5.30
N THR A 49 44.09 11.77 -4.39
CA THR A 49 44.85 13.03 -4.52
C THR A 49 46.37 12.84 -4.42
N PHE A 50 47.11 13.67 -5.16
CA PHE A 50 48.56 13.81 -5.02
C PHE A 50 48.98 15.27 -5.09
N LYS A 51 50.24 15.56 -4.78
CA LYS A 51 50.78 16.93 -4.76
C LYS A 51 51.86 17.15 -5.80
N VAL A 52 51.88 18.34 -6.40
CA VAL A 52 52.88 18.83 -7.36
C VAL A 52 53.52 20.10 -6.82
N TRP A 53 54.85 20.24 -6.90
CA TRP A 53 55.53 21.45 -6.42
C TRP A 53 56.87 21.72 -7.12
N ASN A 54 57.36 22.94 -6.97
CA ASN A 54 58.73 23.31 -7.32
C ASN A 54 59.69 22.93 -6.18
N ALA A 55 60.58 21.96 -6.41
CA ALA A 55 61.58 21.57 -5.41
C ALA A 55 62.77 22.56 -5.32
N ASP A 56 62.83 23.57 -6.20
CA ASP A 56 63.84 24.63 -6.15
C ASP A 56 63.64 25.57 -4.94
N THR A 57 64.69 25.74 -4.13
CA THR A 57 64.69 26.60 -2.94
C THR A 57 65.01 28.07 -3.26
N SER A 58 65.31 28.41 -4.52
CA SER A 58 65.67 29.78 -4.93
C SER A 58 64.48 30.73 -5.10
N GLY A 59 63.25 30.25 -4.94
CA GLY A 59 62.01 31.04 -5.03
C GLY A 59 61.50 31.28 -6.46
N SER A 60 61.93 30.46 -7.43
CA SER A 60 61.40 30.51 -8.80
C SER A 60 59.97 29.96 -8.86
N ILE A 61 59.13 30.51 -9.75
CA ILE A 61 57.77 30.00 -9.96
C ILE A 61 57.80 28.89 -11.01
N LEU A 62 57.37 27.67 -10.64
CA LEU A 62 57.04 26.59 -11.57
C LEU A 62 55.57 26.71 -11.97
N ASN A 63 55.32 27.04 -13.24
CA ASN A 63 53.99 26.82 -13.84
C ASN A 63 54.02 25.47 -14.53
N PHE A 64 52.98 24.66 -14.30
CA PHE A 64 52.86 23.33 -14.86
C PHE A 64 51.45 23.05 -15.38
N ASP A 65 51.38 22.17 -16.38
CA ASP A 65 50.16 21.66 -17.02
C ASP A 65 50.09 20.13 -16.84
N LEU A 66 48.89 19.59 -16.70
CA LEU A 66 48.63 18.15 -16.63
C LEU A 66 47.91 17.68 -17.89
N ALA A 67 48.36 16.56 -18.44
CA ALA A 67 47.71 15.87 -19.53
C ALA A 67 47.64 14.37 -19.26
N THR A 68 46.51 13.74 -19.57
CA THR A 68 46.33 12.29 -19.51
C THR A 68 46.49 11.68 -20.90
N ASN A 69 47.03 10.47 -21.00
CA ASN A 69 47.12 9.74 -22.28
C ASN A 69 45.87 8.90 -22.60
N VAL A 70 44.90 8.88 -21.68
CA VAL A 70 43.67 8.09 -21.73
C VAL A 70 42.50 8.95 -21.26
N SER A 71 41.32 8.71 -21.82
CA SER A 71 40.10 9.48 -21.50
C SER A 71 39.45 9.10 -20.18
N TRP A 72 39.73 7.89 -19.66
CA TRP A 72 39.16 7.41 -18.40
C TRP A 72 39.79 8.03 -17.14
N ILE A 73 40.81 8.87 -17.28
CA ILE A 73 41.44 9.61 -16.16
C ILE A 73 41.17 11.09 -16.33
N THR A 74 40.73 11.75 -15.26
CA THR A 74 40.64 13.22 -15.21
C THR A 74 41.39 13.77 -13.99
N CYS A 75 41.96 14.97 -14.14
CA CYS A 75 42.71 15.66 -13.10
C CYS A 75 42.12 17.06 -12.85
N THR A 76 41.93 17.44 -11.59
CA THR A 76 41.48 18.78 -11.20
C THR A 76 42.39 19.35 -10.11
N PRO A 77 43.00 20.53 -10.30
CA PRO A 77 43.05 21.33 -11.53
C PRO A 77 43.95 20.71 -12.62
N THR A 78 43.76 21.10 -13.90
CA THR A 78 44.58 20.65 -15.04
C THR A 78 45.87 21.45 -15.23
N SER A 79 46.09 22.49 -14.43
CA SER A 79 47.29 23.31 -14.42
C SER A 79 47.44 23.96 -13.06
N GLY A 80 48.67 24.35 -12.69
CA GLY A 80 48.93 25.03 -11.43
C GLY A 80 50.25 25.79 -11.43
N ALA A 81 50.51 26.45 -10.31
CA ALA A 81 51.76 27.17 -10.07
C ALA A 81 52.30 26.84 -8.67
N SER A 82 53.61 26.75 -8.54
CA SER A 82 54.27 26.55 -7.24
C SER A 82 55.49 27.44 -7.12
N THR A 83 55.58 28.16 -6.00
CA THR A 83 56.64 29.13 -5.69
C THR A 83 57.84 28.52 -4.97
N GLY A 84 57.76 27.25 -4.56
CA GLY A 84 58.86 26.55 -3.87
C GLY A 84 58.41 25.29 -3.10
N PRO A 85 59.31 24.67 -2.30
CA PRO A 85 59.09 23.33 -1.75
C PRO A 85 57.96 23.21 -0.71
N ALA A 86 57.57 24.33 -0.11
CA ALA A 86 56.48 24.44 0.85
C ALA A 86 55.12 24.71 0.18
N ASP A 87 55.12 25.20 -1.05
CA ASP A 87 53.94 25.55 -1.83
C ASP A 87 53.55 24.38 -2.74
N ARG A 88 52.75 23.46 -2.18
CA ARG A 88 52.42 22.19 -2.84
C ARG A 88 50.99 22.17 -3.30
N GLU A 89 50.80 22.16 -4.60
CA GLU A 89 49.49 22.12 -5.22
C GLU A 89 48.89 20.73 -5.15
N THR A 90 47.64 20.64 -4.72
CA THR A 90 46.91 19.37 -4.60
C THR A 90 46.13 19.12 -5.89
N ILE A 91 46.33 17.95 -6.47
CA ILE A 91 45.67 17.49 -7.68
C ILE A 91 44.76 16.32 -7.31
N THR A 92 43.48 16.45 -7.61
CA THR A 92 42.49 15.38 -7.48
C THR A 92 42.40 14.62 -8.80
N VAL A 93 42.50 13.30 -8.72
CA VAL A 93 42.38 12.36 -9.84
C VAL A 93 41.10 11.56 -9.66
N THR A 94 40.30 11.45 -10.73
CA THR A 94 39.16 10.54 -10.79
C THR A 94 39.28 9.61 -11.98
N VAL A 95 38.61 8.46 -11.88
CA VAL A 95 38.60 7.43 -12.92
C VAL A 95 37.16 7.13 -13.35
N ASP A 96 36.94 7.06 -14.66
CA ASP A 96 35.67 6.65 -15.27
C ASP A 96 35.87 5.32 -16.00
N ARG A 97 35.31 4.24 -15.44
CA ARG A 97 35.48 2.88 -15.97
C ARG A 97 34.50 2.56 -17.11
N THR A 98 33.63 3.50 -17.48
CA THR A 98 32.60 3.29 -18.51
C THR A 98 33.22 2.94 -19.85
N GLY A 99 32.80 1.81 -20.43
CA GLY A 99 33.26 1.35 -21.75
C GLY A 99 34.67 0.73 -21.76
N LEU A 100 35.32 0.55 -20.61
CA LEU A 100 36.56 -0.22 -20.52
C LEU A 100 36.27 -1.74 -20.62
N ALA A 101 37.23 -2.51 -21.14
CA ALA A 101 37.14 -3.98 -21.16
C ALA A 101 37.42 -4.57 -19.77
N VAL A 102 36.97 -5.80 -19.48
CA VAL A 102 37.30 -6.49 -18.21
C VAL A 102 38.82 -6.66 -18.08
N GLY A 103 39.37 -6.34 -16.90
CA GLY A 103 40.79 -6.43 -16.56
C GLY A 103 41.39 -5.15 -15.97
N GLU A 104 42.71 -5.16 -15.79
CA GLU A 104 43.50 -4.04 -15.30
C GLU A 104 43.80 -3.03 -16.44
N HIS A 105 43.55 -1.75 -16.19
CA HIS A 105 43.82 -0.66 -17.12
C HIS A 105 44.93 0.25 -16.62
N ARG A 106 45.87 0.57 -17.51
CA ARG A 106 47.03 1.42 -17.21
C ARG A 106 46.96 2.75 -17.94
N GLY A 107 46.94 3.85 -17.20
CA GLY A 107 47.02 5.21 -17.72
C GLY A 107 48.21 5.98 -17.17
N VAL A 108 48.54 7.10 -17.80
CA VAL A 108 49.68 7.95 -17.43
C VAL A 108 49.24 9.42 -17.42
N ILE A 109 49.42 10.06 -16.28
CA ILE A 109 49.32 11.51 -16.13
C ILE A 109 50.71 12.08 -16.38
N THR A 110 50.84 12.97 -17.36
CA THR A 110 52.07 13.71 -17.65
C THR A 110 51.95 15.12 -17.12
N ILE A 111 52.85 15.50 -16.22
CA ILE A 111 52.95 16.86 -15.67
C ILE A 111 54.09 17.55 -16.41
N SER A 112 53.82 18.65 -17.09
CA SER A 112 54.81 19.37 -17.92
C SER A 112 55.03 20.78 -17.37
N GLY A 113 56.30 21.16 -17.17
CA GLY A 113 56.70 22.51 -16.80
C GLY A 113 57.51 23.20 -17.91
N ARG A 114 57.64 24.53 -17.83
CA ARG A 114 58.48 25.29 -18.78
C ARG A 114 59.95 24.84 -18.71
N GLY A 115 60.59 24.67 -19.87
CA GLY A 115 62.01 24.34 -19.98
C GLY A 115 62.34 22.85 -20.02
N ALA A 116 61.46 22.03 -20.63
CA ALA A 116 61.61 20.57 -20.77
C ALA A 116 61.60 19.79 -19.44
N LEU A 117 60.94 20.33 -18.41
CA LEU A 117 60.68 19.63 -17.17
C LEU A 117 59.41 18.81 -17.31
N TYR A 118 59.45 17.54 -16.91
CA TYR A 118 58.25 16.72 -16.82
C TYR A 118 58.37 15.65 -15.73
N ALA A 119 57.22 15.21 -15.21
CA ALA A 119 57.08 14.00 -14.39
C ALA A 119 55.88 13.19 -14.87
N GLN A 120 55.85 11.92 -14.48
CA GLN A 120 54.75 11.02 -14.80
C GLN A 120 54.22 10.34 -13.54
N VAL A 121 52.90 10.22 -13.47
CA VAL A 121 52.20 9.41 -12.46
C VAL A 121 51.43 8.32 -13.20
N ILE A 122 51.72 7.06 -12.87
CA ILE A 122 51.06 5.90 -13.48
C ILE A 122 49.81 5.56 -12.66
N ILE A 123 48.68 5.41 -13.33
CA ILE A 123 47.41 5.08 -12.71
C ILE A 123 46.97 3.69 -13.17
N TYR A 124 46.59 2.85 -12.21
CA TYR A 124 45.91 1.58 -12.46
C TYR A 124 44.46 1.67 -12.00
N ALA A 125 43.57 1.01 -12.72
CA ALA A 125 42.17 0.78 -12.32
C ALA A 125 41.74 -0.59 -12.84
N THR A 126 40.99 -1.33 -12.04
CA THR A 126 40.51 -2.66 -12.41
C THR A 126 39.00 -2.61 -12.69
N LEU A 127 38.58 -3.35 -13.71
CA LEU A 127 37.18 -3.66 -13.99
C LEU A 127 36.99 -5.18 -13.95
N ALA A 128 36.07 -5.69 -13.13
CA ALA A 128 35.77 -7.11 -12.99
C ALA A 128 34.33 -7.44 -13.42
N ASP A 129 34.00 -8.73 -13.56
CA ASP A 129 32.68 -9.23 -14.02
C ASP A 129 32.14 -10.30 -13.06
N ASP A 130 32.04 -9.92 -11.78
CA ASP A 130 31.68 -10.86 -10.70
C ASP A 130 30.23 -10.70 -10.20
N ILE A 131 29.45 -9.76 -10.75
CA ILE A 131 28.01 -9.69 -10.46
C ILE A 131 27.33 -10.90 -11.12
N ALA A 132 26.72 -11.77 -10.33
CA ALA A 132 25.90 -12.87 -10.84
C ALA A 132 24.44 -12.71 -10.44
N VAL A 133 23.56 -13.15 -11.35
CA VAL A 133 22.10 -13.09 -11.20
C VAL A 133 21.48 -14.46 -11.50
N SER A 134 20.39 -14.83 -10.84
CA SER A 134 19.72 -16.12 -11.10
C SER A 134 18.90 -16.13 -12.39
N HIS A 135 18.58 -14.95 -12.92
CA HIS A 135 17.77 -14.77 -14.12
C HIS A 135 18.27 -13.59 -14.95
N THR A 136 18.05 -13.66 -16.26
CA THR A 136 18.36 -12.57 -17.22
C THR A 136 17.11 -12.00 -17.87
N SER A 137 15.95 -12.65 -17.69
CA SER A 137 14.68 -12.17 -18.17
C SER A 137 13.51 -12.75 -17.39
N TYR A 138 12.42 -12.01 -17.30
CA TYR A 138 11.15 -12.48 -16.78
C TYR A 138 9.98 -11.82 -17.52
N ASP A 139 8.93 -12.60 -17.78
CA ASP A 139 7.68 -12.12 -18.33
C ASP A 139 6.59 -12.31 -17.27
N PHE A 140 6.01 -11.20 -16.81
CA PHE A 140 4.86 -11.24 -15.91
C PHE A 140 3.61 -11.75 -16.61
N GLU A 141 3.57 -11.77 -17.96
CA GLU A 141 2.33 -11.99 -18.70
C GLU A 141 1.22 -11.09 -18.13
N GLU A 142 0.06 -11.64 -17.78
CA GLU A 142 -1.03 -10.93 -17.10
C GLU A 142 -0.98 -11.06 -15.56
N SER A 143 0.00 -11.80 -15.00
CA SER A 143 0.10 -12.09 -13.57
C SER A 143 0.45 -10.86 -12.73
N GLN A 144 -0.36 -10.57 -11.70
CA GLN A 144 -0.08 -9.52 -10.71
C GLN A 144 0.86 -10.00 -9.58
N LEU A 145 1.27 -11.27 -9.60
CA LEU A 145 2.14 -11.82 -8.56
C LEU A 145 3.57 -11.29 -8.69
N PRO A 146 4.24 -10.91 -7.58
CA PRO A 146 5.65 -10.58 -7.59
C PRO A 146 6.53 -11.72 -8.08
N TRP A 147 7.68 -11.35 -8.64
CA TRP A 147 8.70 -12.28 -9.08
C TRP A 147 10.02 -11.99 -8.35
N ALA A 148 10.70 -13.04 -7.86
CA ALA A 148 12.00 -12.89 -7.22
C ALA A 148 13.14 -13.47 -8.08
N PHE A 149 14.27 -12.75 -8.12
CA PHE A 149 15.55 -13.27 -8.58
C PHE A 149 16.62 -13.08 -7.50
N GLU A 150 17.78 -13.70 -7.66
CA GLU A 150 18.89 -13.60 -6.70
C GLU A 150 20.06 -12.87 -7.34
N VAL A 151 20.77 -12.06 -6.56
CA VAL A 151 22.04 -11.41 -6.89
C VAL A 151 23.12 -11.92 -5.92
N TRP A 152 24.32 -12.22 -6.42
CA TRP A 152 25.45 -12.59 -5.56
C TRP A 152 26.80 -12.21 -6.17
N ASN A 153 27.83 -12.15 -5.32
CA ASN A 153 29.21 -12.06 -5.75
C ASN A 153 29.71 -13.43 -6.23
N ALA A 154 30.03 -13.56 -7.52
CA ALA A 154 30.58 -14.77 -8.10
C ALA A 154 32.05 -15.01 -7.73
N ASP A 155 32.74 -13.99 -7.22
CA ASP A 155 34.13 -14.09 -6.78
C ASP A 155 34.29 -15.08 -5.61
N THR A 156 35.18 -16.05 -5.78
CA THR A 156 35.51 -17.06 -4.76
C THR A 156 36.59 -16.61 -3.79
N ASP A 157 37.27 -15.50 -4.08
CA ASP A 157 38.42 -15.02 -3.29
C ASP A 157 37.99 -14.15 -2.09
N GLY A 158 36.68 -13.96 -1.90
CA GLY A 158 36.09 -13.40 -0.67
C GLY A 158 35.95 -11.88 -0.65
N SER A 159 35.91 -11.23 -1.81
CA SER A 159 35.57 -9.80 -1.89
C SER A 159 34.09 -9.55 -1.52
N THR A 160 33.79 -8.36 -1.00
CA THR A 160 32.39 -7.93 -0.80
C THR A 160 31.92 -7.16 -2.03
N LEU A 161 30.85 -7.63 -2.66
CA LEU A 161 30.11 -6.89 -3.67
C LEU A 161 29.11 -5.98 -2.96
N SER A 162 29.19 -4.67 -3.17
CA SER A 162 28.13 -3.72 -2.84
C SER A 162 27.47 -3.27 -4.14
N PHE A 163 26.21 -3.63 -4.34
CA PHE A 163 25.48 -3.40 -5.59
C PHE A 163 24.27 -2.50 -5.39
N GLU A 164 23.89 -1.81 -6.45
CA GLU A 164 22.69 -0.98 -6.59
C GLU A 164 21.83 -1.52 -7.73
N ILE A 165 20.52 -1.28 -7.65
CA ILE A 165 19.52 -1.75 -8.60
C ILE A 165 18.74 -0.54 -9.13
N GLU A 166 18.82 -0.33 -10.43
CA GLU A 166 18.12 0.72 -11.15
C GLU A 166 17.12 0.12 -12.15
N ARG A 167 15.99 0.79 -12.37
CA ARG A 167 14.98 0.40 -13.36
C ARG A 167 14.70 1.52 -14.34
N ASN A 168 14.50 1.17 -15.61
CA ASN A 168 14.28 2.16 -16.68
C ASN A 168 12.79 2.44 -16.97
N ALA A 169 11.88 1.77 -16.27
CA ALA A 169 10.45 1.93 -16.42
C ALA A 169 9.77 2.05 -15.05
N ALA A 170 8.87 3.02 -14.89
CA ALA A 170 8.20 3.31 -13.62
C ALA A 170 7.29 2.17 -13.15
N TRP A 171 6.75 1.38 -14.09
CA TRP A 171 5.94 0.20 -13.78
C TRP A 171 6.75 -0.95 -13.17
N ILE A 172 8.08 -0.95 -13.30
CA ILE A 172 8.94 -1.95 -12.66
C ILE A 172 9.30 -1.44 -11.27
N VAL A 173 8.91 -2.15 -10.23
CA VAL A 173 9.30 -1.88 -8.85
C VAL A 173 10.26 -2.98 -8.41
N CYS A 174 11.34 -2.61 -7.71
CA CYS A 174 12.36 -3.56 -7.23
C CYS A 174 12.64 -3.31 -5.75
N ASN A 175 12.70 -4.37 -4.94
CA ASN A 175 13.04 -4.29 -3.53
C ASN A 175 13.92 -5.49 -3.11
N PRO A 176 15.02 -5.27 -2.37
CA PRO A 176 15.64 -3.98 -2.06
C PRO A 176 16.27 -3.32 -3.31
N SER A 177 16.49 -2.00 -3.28
CA SER A 177 17.15 -1.24 -4.36
C SER A 177 18.68 -1.29 -4.31
N SER A 178 19.25 -1.93 -3.29
CA SER A 178 20.68 -2.16 -3.14
C SER A 178 20.94 -3.36 -2.22
N GLY A 179 22.18 -3.82 -2.17
CA GLY A 179 22.55 -4.89 -1.26
C GLY A 179 24.05 -5.15 -1.21
N THR A 180 24.45 -6.06 -0.32
CA THR A 180 25.83 -6.54 -0.24
C THR A 180 25.88 -8.05 -0.33
N SER A 181 26.89 -8.62 -0.99
CA SER A 181 27.11 -10.07 -1.06
C SER A 181 28.58 -10.38 -0.85
N THR A 182 28.88 -11.35 0.02
CA THR A 182 30.24 -11.72 0.43
C THR A 182 30.81 -12.93 -0.31
N GLY A 183 30.05 -13.51 -1.25
CA GLY A 183 30.53 -14.62 -2.08
C GLY A 183 29.40 -15.47 -2.68
N PRO A 184 29.74 -16.60 -3.33
CA PRO A 184 28.79 -17.35 -4.17
C PRO A 184 27.62 -18.02 -3.42
N SER A 185 27.79 -18.24 -2.12
CA SER A 185 26.77 -18.78 -1.23
C SER A 185 25.91 -17.70 -0.56
N ASP A 186 26.32 -16.44 -0.61
CA ASP A 186 25.62 -15.31 0.01
C ASP A 186 24.72 -14.63 -1.03
N ARG A 187 23.61 -15.31 -1.34
CA ARG A 187 22.66 -14.88 -2.37
C ARG A 187 21.62 -13.95 -1.79
N LYS A 188 21.40 -12.83 -2.46
CA LYS A 188 20.43 -11.80 -2.06
C LYS A 188 19.22 -11.88 -2.97
N ALA A 189 18.07 -12.23 -2.40
CA ALA A 189 16.80 -12.19 -3.10
C ALA A 189 16.40 -10.74 -3.37
N ILE A 190 16.02 -10.46 -4.62
CA ILE A 190 15.48 -9.20 -5.10
C ILE A 190 14.10 -9.51 -5.67
N THR A 191 13.09 -8.84 -5.13
CA THR A 191 11.74 -8.91 -5.65
C THR A 191 11.53 -7.85 -6.70
N VAL A 192 10.83 -8.22 -7.76
CA VAL A 192 10.35 -7.36 -8.82
C VAL A 192 8.82 -7.45 -8.85
N THR A 193 8.15 -6.31 -8.91
CA THR A 193 6.71 -6.21 -9.16
C THR A 193 6.44 -5.36 -10.39
N ALA A 194 5.31 -5.64 -11.05
CA ALA A 194 4.83 -4.89 -12.20
C ALA A 194 3.59 -4.08 -11.80
N ASN A 195 3.76 -2.77 -11.59
CA ASN A 195 2.65 -1.83 -11.44
C ASN A 195 2.05 -1.55 -12.83
N ARG A 196 0.89 -2.15 -13.13
CA ARG A 196 0.22 -2.00 -14.43
C ARG A 196 -0.68 -0.77 -14.53
N THR A 197 -0.87 -0.02 -13.44
CA THR A 197 -1.62 1.23 -13.43
C THR A 197 -1.04 2.16 -14.50
N GLY A 198 -1.89 2.77 -15.32
CA GLY A 198 -1.43 3.66 -16.39
C GLY A 198 -0.93 2.98 -17.67
N LEU A 199 -0.76 1.65 -17.70
CA LEU A 199 -0.20 0.95 -18.86
C LEU A 199 -1.26 0.62 -19.94
N ALA A 200 -0.93 0.99 -21.18
CA ALA A 200 -1.79 0.74 -22.33
C ALA A 200 -1.99 -0.74 -22.61
N ALA A 201 -3.11 -1.08 -23.24
CA ALA A 201 -3.35 -2.43 -23.73
C ALA A 201 -2.16 -2.89 -24.59
N GLY A 202 -1.60 -4.05 -24.26
CA GLY A 202 -0.47 -4.65 -24.96
C GLY A 202 0.72 -4.96 -24.06
N THR A 203 1.81 -5.37 -24.70
CA THR A 203 3.04 -5.78 -24.02
C THR A 203 3.97 -4.60 -23.81
N HIS A 204 4.37 -4.38 -22.56
CA HIS A 204 5.38 -3.41 -22.18
C HIS A 204 6.67 -4.13 -21.83
N SER A 205 7.81 -3.49 -22.12
CA SER A 205 9.12 -4.04 -21.81
C SER A 205 9.98 -2.97 -21.15
N GLY A 206 10.71 -3.39 -20.12
CA GLY A 206 11.65 -2.58 -19.38
C GLY A 206 12.83 -3.44 -18.94
N ALA A 207 13.70 -2.83 -18.16
CA ALA A 207 14.94 -3.44 -17.74
C ALA A 207 15.31 -3.03 -16.31
N VAL A 208 15.80 -4.01 -15.56
CA VAL A 208 16.43 -3.84 -14.25
C VAL A 208 17.94 -3.96 -14.44
N THR A 209 18.70 -2.96 -14.00
CA THR A 209 20.15 -2.92 -14.10
C THR A 209 20.76 -3.02 -12.71
N ILE A 210 21.64 -4.00 -12.52
CA ILE A 210 22.41 -4.20 -11.30
C ILE A 210 23.82 -3.71 -11.56
N SER A 211 24.26 -2.72 -10.79
CA SER A 211 25.58 -2.08 -10.93
C SER A 211 26.36 -2.10 -9.63
N ALA A 212 27.68 -2.14 -9.75
CA ALA A 212 28.60 -1.95 -8.63
C ALA A 212 29.88 -1.26 -9.12
N SER A 213 30.53 -0.51 -8.23
CA SER A 213 31.77 0.20 -8.58
C SER A 213 32.86 -0.77 -9.01
N GLY A 214 33.44 -0.54 -10.20
CA GLY A 214 34.47 -1.40 -10.76
C GLY A 214 33.98 -2.72 -11.32
N MET A 215 32.66 -2.90 -11.47
CA MET A 215 32.06 -4.10 -12.00
C MET A 215 31.34 -3.84 -13.33
N VAL A 216 31.27 -4.87 -14.18
CA VAL A 216 30.38 -4.88 -15.33
C VAL A 216 28.94 -5.05 -14.84
N SER A 217 28.08 -4.07 -15.13
CA SER A 217 26.66 -4.13 -14.76
C SER A 217 25.95 -5.30 -15.45
N LYS A 218 24.96 -5.88 -14.77
CA LYS A 218 24.05 -6.88 -15.34
C LYS A 218 22.69 -6.27 -15.61
N THR A 219 22.06 -6.66 -16.71
CA THR A 219 20.72 -6.20 -17.07
C THR A 219 19.78 -7.39 -17.19
N ILE A 220 18.62 -7.28 -16.55
CA ILE A 220 17.52 -8.23 -16.60
C ILE A 220 16.39 -7.60 -17.40
N SER A 221 15.94 -8.28 -18.45
CA SER A 221 14.78 -7.83 -19.23
C SER A 221 13.48 -8.22 -18.54
N VAL A 222 12.57 -7.28 -18.36
CA VAL A 222 11.27 -7.53 -17.74
C VAL A 222 10.18 -7.14 -18.72
N SER A 223 9.21 -8.01 -18.94
CA SER A 223 8.01 -7.70 -19.73
C SER A 223 6.73 -7.95 -18.94
N VAL A 224 5.68 -7.27 -19.37
CA VAL A 224 4.34 -7.40 -18.81
C VAL A 224 3.31 -7.24 -19.91
N SER A 225 2.23 -8.02 -19.87
CA SER A 225 1.03 -7.79 -20.69
C SER A 225 -0.01 -7.06 -19.84
N SER A 226 -0.52 -5.94 -20.36
CA SER A 226 -1.66 -5.22 -19.80
C SER A 226 -2.86 -5.43 -20.71
N SER A 227 -4.00 -5.81 -20.14
CA SER A 227 -5.29 -5.87 -20.83
C SER A 227 -5.81 -4.48 -21.20
N GLY A 228 -5.17 -3.41 -20.72
CA GLY A 228 -5.53 -2.04 -21.04
C GLY A 228 -6.54 -1.40 -20.10
N ASN A 229 -6.76 -1.96 -18.91
CA ASN A 229 -7.42 -1.22 -17.82
C ASN A 229 -6.65 0.06 -17.42
N GLY A 230 -5.44 0.28 -17.95
CA GLY A 230 -4.54 1.35 -17.53
C GLY A 230 -4.20 2.45 -18.53
N ALA A 231 -4.34 2.34 -19.87
CA ALA A 231 -4.15 3.55 -20.70
C ALA A 231 -5.44 4.03 -21.34
N VAL A 232 -6.02 5.00 -20.65
CA VAL A 232 -6.56 6.18 -21.32
C VAL A 232 -6.10 7.38 -20.52
N VAL A 233 -5.48 8.35 -21.20
CA VAL A 233 -5.37 9.71 -20.68
C VAL A 233 -6.80 10.23 -20.51
N GLY A 234 -7.36 10.06 -19.31
CA GLY A 234 -8.68 10.56 -18.90
C GLY A 234 -9.84 9.56 -18.74
N SER A 235 -9.65 8.26 -18.48
CA SER A 235 -10.79 7.35 -18.19
C SER A 235 -11.13 7.21 -16.70
N LEU A 236 -12.35 6.71 -16.46
CA LEU A 236 -12.87 6.18 -15.21
C LEU A 236 -12.63 4.66 -15.24
N ASN A 237 -12.27 4.03 -14.12
CA ASN A 237 -11.97 2.60 -14.01
C ASN A 237 -12.80 1.94 -12.90
N ILE A 238 -13.27 0.71 -13.14
CA ILE A 238 -13.94 -0.12 -12.13
C ILE A 238 -12.97 -1.25 -11.76
N GLU A 239 -12.62 -1.34 -10.49
CA GLU A 239 -11.63 -2.28 -9.96
C GLU A 239 -12.17 -3.00 -8.72
N ASP A 240 -11.46 -4.05 -8.27
CA ASP A 240 -11.77 -4.80 -7.04
C ASP A 240 -13.24 -5.28 -6.94
N VAL A 241 -13.79 -5.74 -8.08
CA VAL A 241 -15.20 -6.11 -8.14
C VAL A 241 -15.41 -7.45 -7.44
N THR A 242 -16.32 -7.47 -6.49
CA THR A 242 -16.83 -8.68 -5.84
C THR A 242 -18.33 -8.77 -6.08
N SER A 243 -18.79 -9.91 -6.59
CA SER A 243 -20.22 -10.18 -6.81
C SER A 243 -20.82 -11.01 -5.67
N HIS A 244 -22.05 -10.68 -5.30
CA HIS A 244 -22.85 -11.46 -4.36
C HIS A 244 -24.29 -11.58 -4.89
N TYR A 245 -24.79 -12.81 -4.94
CA TYR A 245 -26.13 -13.11 -5.44
C TYR A 245 -26.96 -13.68 -4.30
N SER A 246 -28.18 -13.16 -4.16
CA SER A 246 -29.07 -13.52 -3.06
C SER A 246 -30.52 -13.52 -3.50
N ALA A 247 -31.36 -14.22 -2.74
CA ALA A 247 -32.80 -14.17 -2.93
C ALA A 247 -33.37 -12.86 -2.33
N PRO A 248 -34.45 -12.28 -2.92
CA PRO A 248 -35.14 -12.72 -4.13
C PRO A 248 -34.57 -12.05 -5.39
N TYR A 249 -33.87 -12.82 -6.22
CA TYR A 249 -33.38 -12.43 -7.55
C TYR A 249 -32.39 -11.24 -7.56
N LEU A 250 -31.62 -11.05 -6.50
CA LEU A 250 -30.73 -9.90 -6.32
C LEU A 250 -29.32 -10.17 -6.86
N LEU A 251 -28.77 -9.13 -7.48
CA LEU A 251 -27.38 -9.06 -7.93
C LEU A 251 -26.71 -7.87 -7.26
N ASP A 252 -25.65 -8.13 -6.50
CA ASP A 252 -24.81 -7.11 -5.88
C ASP A 252 -23.40 -7.15 -6.45
N PHE A 253 -22.88 -5.97 -6.75
CA PHE A 253 -21.49 -5.76 -7.13
C PHE A 253 -20.91 -4.68 -6.23
N THR A 254 -19.91 -5.04 -5.42
CA THR A 254 -19.11 -4.08 -4.66
C THR A 254 -17.78 -3.87 -5.36
N PHE A 255 -17.41 -2.63 -5.63
CA PHE A 255 -16.23 -2.29 -6.44
C PHE A 255 -15.61 -0.95 -6.02
N SER A 256 -14.35 -0.76 -6.37
CA SER A 256 -13.63 0.52 -6.30
C SER A 256 -13.83 1.27 -7.61
N LEU A 257 -14.15 2.56 -7.54
CA LEU A 257 -14.17 3.44 -8.71
C LEU A 257 -12.93 4.32 -8.68
N ARG A 258 -12.08 4.24 -9.71
CA ARG A 258 -10.81 4.98 -9.76
C ARG A 258 -10.72 5.89 -10.99
N ASP A 259 -9.98 6.97 -10.88
CA ASP A 259 -9.67 7.86 -11.99
C ASP A 259 -8.43 7.39 -12.76
N ALA A 260 -7.99 8.19 -13.73
CA ALA A 260 -6.86 7.86 -14.59
C ALA A 260 -5.51 7.89 -13.85
N ASP A 261 -5.45 8.54 -12.69
CA ASP A 261 -4.28 8.63 -11.83
C ASP A 261 -4.35 7.63 -10.66
N ASP A 262 -5.28 6.65 -10.73
CA ASP A 262 -5.52 5.60 -9.73
C ASP A 262 -6.09 6.09 -8.39
N HIS A 263 -6.54 7.35 -8.35
CA HIS A 263 -7.19 7.87 -7.17
C HIS A 263 -8.65 7.44 -7.13
N ALA A 264 -9.14 7.18 -5.93
CA ALA A 264 -10.54 6.90 -5.72
C ALA A 264 -11.44 8.05 -6.20
N VAL A 265 -12.51 7.71 -6.91
CA VAL A 265 -13.54 8.65 -7.34
C VAL A 265 -14.60 8.70 -6.27
N VAL A 266 -14.53 9.70 -5.40
CA VAL A 266 -15.50 9.94 -4.34
C VAL A 266 -16.57 10.92 -4.81
N ALA A 267 -17.80 10.42 -5.00
CA ALA A 267 -18.94 11.19 -5.44
C ALA A 267 -20.24 10.69 -4.78
N ASP A 268 -21.30 11.49 -4.88
CA ASP A 268 -22.65 11.02 -4.56
C ASP A 268 -23.07 9.97 -5.60
N PRO A 269 -23.51 8.76 -5.20
CA PRO A 269 -24.00 7.75 -6.13
C PRO A 269 -25.08 8.24 -7.11
N ALA A 270 -25.88 9.24 -6.72
CA ALA A 270 -26.89 9.85 -7.59
C ALA A 270 -26.28 10.66 -8.77
N ALA A 271 -24.98 10.99 -8.72
CA ALA A 271 -24.27 11.65 -9.79
C ALA A 271 -23.82 10.69 -10.90
N PHE A 272 -23.95 9.37 -10.69
CA PHE A 272 -23.57 8.37 -11.68
C PHE A 272 -24.71 8.06 -12.64
N GLU A 273 -24.41 8.03 -13.93
CA GLU A 273 -25.29 7.41 -14.91
C GLU A 273 -24.92 5.92 -15.01
N ILE A 274 -25.87 5.04 -14.67
CA ILE A 274 -25.64 3.60 -14.56
C ILE A 274 -26.54 2.85 -15.53
N VAL A 275 -25.94 1.92 -16.28
CA VAL A 275 -26.65 1.00 -17.16
C VAL A 275 -26.26 -0.43 -16.78
N CYS A 276 -27.14 -1.13 -16.08
CA CYS A 276 -26.98 -2.57 -15.84
C CYS A 276 -27.55 -3.36 -17.03
N MET A 277 -26.93 -4.50 -17.32
CA MET A 277 -27.21 -5.33 -18.48
C MET A 277 -27.20 -6.81 -18.11
N GLU A 278 -28.00 -7.58 -18.83
CA GLU A 278 -28.07 -9.04 -18.74
C GLU A 278 -27.86 -9.62 -20.14
N ASP A 279 -26.76 -10.35 -20.38
CA ASP A 279 -26.29 -10.75 -21.72
C ASP A 279 -26.05 -9.55 -22.67
N GLY A 280 -25.65 -8.41 -22.11
CA GLY A 280 -25.40 -7.16 -22.83
C GLY A 280 -26.66 -6.35 -23.18
N ASP A 281 -27.85 -6.86 -22.87
CA ASP A 281 -29.11 -6.13 -23.03
C ASP A 281 -29.43 -5.31 -21.76
N PRO A 282 -29.68 -3.99 -21.86
CA PRO A 282 -30.00 -3.18 -20.69
C PRO A 282 -31.27 -3.62 -19.95
N ILE A 283 -31.22 -3.59 -18.61
CA ILE A 283 -32.40 -3.85 -17.77
C ILE A 283 -33.46 -2.75 -17.90
N SER A 284 -34.70 -3.07 -17.53
CA SER A 284 -35.80 -2.11 -17.50
C SER A 284 -35.63 -1.10 -16.36
N ALA A 285 -35.15 0.11 -16.69
CA ALA A 285 -34.95 1.19 -15.73
C ALA A 285 -36.26 1.67 -15.05
N SER A 286 -37.42 1.43 -15.69
CA SER A 286 -38.72 1.80 -15.12
C SER A 286 -39.35 0.71 -14.24
N GLU A 287 -38.89 -0.53 -14.34
CA GLU A 287 -39.49 -1.65 -13.62
C GLU A 287 -38.61 -2.09 -12.45
N THR A 288 -37.33 -2.44 -12.66
CA THR A 288 -36.46 -2.84 -11.54
C THR A 288 -35.45 -1.76 -11.14
N GLY A 289 -34.95 -0.98 -12.10
CA GLY A 289 -33.91 0.02 -11.84
C GLY A 289 -32.57 -0.55 -11.34
N ALA A 290 -31.58 0.34 -11.25
CA ALA A 290 -30.27 0.07 -10.69
C ALA A 290 -30.08 0.96 -9.46
N HIS A 291 -29.54 0.41 -8.38
CA HIS A 291 -29.34 1.10 -7.11
C HIS A 291 -27.86 1.14 -6.80
N ALA A 292 -27.25 2.30 -6.92
CA ALA A 292 -25.90 2.54 -6.42
C ALA A 292 -25.96 3.21 -5.05
N ALA A 293 -25.11 2.73 -4.17
CA ALA A 293 -24.86 3.30 -2.86
C ALA A 293 -23.36 3.31 -2.59
N LYS A 294 -22.89 4.16 -1.68
CA LYS A 294 -21.52 4.00 -1.16
C LYS A 294 -21.40 2.63 -0.50
N ALA A 295 -20.24 2.00 -0.55
CA ALA A 295 -20.00 0.73 0.14
C ALA A 295 -20.20 0.85 1.65
N ALA A 296 -20.08 2.05 2.22
CA ALA A 296 -20.43 2.36 3.61
C ALA A 296 -21.95 2.34 3.90
N ASN A 297 -22.81 2.20 2.89
CA ASN A 297 -24.23 1.86 3.07
C ASN A 297 -24.45 0.35 3.29
N LYS A 298 -23.42 -0.47 3.11
CA LYS A 298 -23.29 -1.74 3.85
C LYS A 298 -22.69 -1.44 5.22
N GLN A 299 -22.81 -2.33 6.18
CA GLN A 299 -22.14 -2.13 7.46
C GLN A 299 -20.62 -2.19 7.25
N LEU A 300 -19.93 -1.04 7.33
CA LEU A 300 -18.48 -1.01 7.25
C LEU A 300 -17.91 -1.59 8.55
N LYS A 301 -17.04 -2.59 8.41
CA LYS A 301 -16.29 -3.21 9.49
C LYS A 301 -14.81 -3.20 9.14
N CYS A 302 -14.00 -2.55 9.97
CA CYS A 302 -12.56 -2.45 9.76
C CYS A 302 -11.79 -2.90 11.00
N VAL A 303 -10.69 -3.64 10.86
CA VAL A 303 -9.75 -3.85 11.96
C VAL A 303 -8.45 -3.11 11.67
N LEU A 304 -8.03 -2.23 12.57
CA LEU A 304 -6.71 -1.61 12.55
C LEU A 304 -5.71 -2.57 13.21
N VAL A 305 -4.62 -2.91 12.51
CA VAL A 305 -3.52 -3.72 13.04
C VAL A 305 -2.27 -2.85 13.05
N LEU A 306 -1.84 -2.47 14.26
CA LEU A 306 -0.80 -1.47 14.48
C LEU A 306 0.49 -2.11 15.02
N ASP A 307 1.61 -1.75 14.41
CA ASP A 307 2.94 -2.27 14.72
C ASP A 307 3.61 -1.42 15.81
N TYR A 308 3.89 -2.05 16.96
CA TYR A 308 4.61 -1.48 18.08
C TYR A 308 5.93 -2.24 18.35
N THR A 309 6.43 -2.95 17.35
CA THR A 309 7.69 -3.70 17.46
C THR A 309 8.89 -2.76 17.54
N ARG A 310 10.07 -3.34 17.77
CA ARG A 310 11.32 -2.59 17.87
C ARG A 310 11.65 -1.79 16.61
N SER A 311 11.32 -2.24 15.40
CA SER A 311 11.63 -1.50 14.17
C SER A 311 10.84 -0.19 14.09
N MET A 312 9.62 -0.17 14.63
CA MET A 312 8.81 1.03 14.82
C MET A 312 9.33 1.90 15.95
N ALA A 313 9.59 1.31 17.12
CA ALA A 313 10.04 2.01 18.32
C ALA A 313 11.51 2.47 18.31
N ASP A 314 12.27 2.21 17.24
CA ASP A 314 13.70 2.52 17.19
C ASP A 314 13.93 4.05 17.21
N PRO A 315 14.81 4.58 18.08
CA PRO A 315 15.16 6.00 18.09
C PRO A 315 15.71 6.53 16.76
N SER A 316 16.12 5.68 15.82
CA SER A 316 16.47 6.11 14.46
C SER A 316 15.30 6.77 13.72
N ASN A 317 14.06 6.49 14.14
CA ASN A 317 12.86 7.10 13.59
C ASN A 317 12.58 8.51 14.16
N GLY A 318 13.40 9.00 15.09
CA GLY A 318 13.22 10.29 15.78
C GLY A 318 12.53 10.15 17.13
N ASP A 319 12.67 11.18 17.97
CA ASP A 319 12.05 11.35 19.30
C ASP A 319 12.16 12.85 19.62
N ASP A 320 11.26 13.64 19.02
CA ASP A 320 11.36 15.11 19.00
C ASP A 320 11.07 15.73 20.38
N ASP A 321 10.23 15.09 21.19
CA ASP A 321 9.80 15.58 22.50
C ASP A 321 10.59 14.96 23.68
N GLY A 322 11.33 13.88 23.43
CA GLY A 322 12.24 13.23 24.36
C GLY A 322 11.54 12.37 25.41
N ASP A 323 10.33 11.89 25.14
CA ASP A 323 9.56 11.05 26.06
C ASP A 323 9.96 9.55 26.01
N GLY A 324 10.77 9.18 25.02
CA GLY A 324 11.26 7.82 24.81
C GLY A 324 10.35 6.95 23.92
N ILE A 325 9.36 7.56 23.28
CA ILE A 325 8.53 7.01 22.20
C ILE A 325 9.08 7.57 20.89
N SER A 326 9.19 6.72 19.88
CA SER A 326 9.71 7.17 18.58
C SER A 326 8.66 7.98 17.82
N ASN A 327 9.08 8.96 17.02
CA ASN A 327 8.18 9.72 16.13
C ASN A 327 7.36 8.78 15.21
N ALA A 328 7.88 7.63 14.78
CA ALA A 328 7.10 6.69 13.95
C ALA A 328 5.82 6.20 14.65
N ILE A 329 5.90 5.93 15.96
CA ILE A 329 4.74 5.49 16.76
C ILE A 329 3.78 6.65 16.96
N GLU A 330 4.29 7.84 17.31
CA GLU A 330 3.45 9.02 17.51
C GLU A 330 2.67 9.38 16.23
N TYR A 331 3.35 9.39 15.08
CA TYR A 331 2.72 9.66 13.79
C TYR A 331 1.75 8.56 13.38
N MET A 332 2.06 7.28 13.63
CA MET A 332 1.13 6.17 13.41
C MET A 332 -0.15 6.36 14.24
N GLU A 333 -0.02 6.62 15.54
CA GLU A 333 -1.17 6.80 16.43
C GLU A 333 -1.99 8.03 16.04
N GLN A 334 -1.33 9.15 15.78
CA GLN A 334 -2.01 10.37 15.34
C GLN A 334 -2.74 10.14 14.01
N ALA A 335 -2.09 9.53 13.02
CA ALA A 335 -2.69 9.25 11.72
C ALA A 335 -3.89 8.29 11.82
N ALA A 336 -3.76 7.22 12.60
CA ALA A 336 -4.87 6.30 12.85
C ALA A 336 -6.07 7.03 13.49
N LYS A 337 -5.83 7.89 14.48
CA LYS A 337 -6.88 8.63 15.20
C LYS A 337 -7.52 9.74 14.36
N GLU A 338 -6.72 10.59 13.75
CA GLU A 338 -7.17 11.88 13.19
C GLU A 338 -7.36 11.85 11.68
N SER A 339 -6.58 11.03 10.96
CA SER A 339 -6.69 10.91 9.51
C SER A 339 -7.60 9.76 9.09
N PHE A 340 -7.52 8.61 9.76
CA PHE A 340 -8.33 7.45 9.41
C PHE A 340 -9.68 7.43 10.12
N LEU A 341 -9.74 7.31 11.45
CA LEU A 341 -11.01 7.13 12.17
C LEU A 341 -12.01 8.28 11.93
N ASP A 342 -11.53 9.52 11.86
CA ASP A 342 -12.38 10.69 11.60
C ASP A 342 -12.92 10.73 10.17
N SER A 343 -12.27 10.06 9.21
CA SER A 343 -12.71 10.00 7.81
C SER A 343 -13.87 9.02 7.57
N LEU A 344 -14.09 8.06 8.47
CA LEU A 344 -15.12 7.03 8.32
C LEU A 344 -16.52 7.57 8.62
N SER A 345 -17.57 6.90 8.13
CA SER A 345 -18.96 7.25 8.47
C SER A 345 -19.30 7.00 9.94
N ASP A 346 -20.34 7.64 10.46
CA ASP A 346 -20.74 7.53 11.88
C ASP A 346 -21.18 6.11 12.29
N GLY A 347 -21.63 5.29 11.33
CA GLY A 347 -22.00 3.91 11.58
C GLY A 347 -20.87 2.90 11.34
N ALA A 348 -19.67 3.34 10.95
CA ALA A 348 -18.54 2.45 10.69
C ALA A 348 -18.03 1.80 11.97
N GLN A 349 -17.97 0.47 12.01
CA GLN A 349 -17.47 -0.28 13.16
C GLN A 349 -15.98 -0.58 12.98
N VAL A 350 -15.17 -0.22 13.96
CA VAL A 350 -13.72 -0.46 13.94
C VAL A 350 -13.30 -1.25 15.17
N GLY A 351 -12.46 -2.27 14.95
CA GLY A 351 -11.72 -2.98 16.01
C GLY A 351 -10.22 -2.66 15.92
N ILE A 352 -9.47 -2.94 16.98
CA ILE A 352 -8.03 -2.61 17.05
C ILE A 352 -7.23 -3.79 17.59
N TYR A 353 -6.14 -4.12 16.90
CA TYR A 353 -5.10 -5.04 17.33
C TYR A 353 -3.75 -4.35 17.38
N GLU A 354 -2.93 -4.74 18.35
CA GLU A 354 -1.52 -4.39 18.44
C GLU A 354 -0.64 -5.64 18.46
N PHE A 355 0.59 -5.50 17.99
CA PHE A 355 1.64 -6.48 18.23
C PHE A 355 3.00 -5.81 18.48
N HIS A 356 3.79 -6.38 19.40
CA HIS A 356 5.10 -5.83 19.73
C HIS A 356 6.15 -6.87 20.17
N ARG A 357 5.80 -8.15 20.39
CA ARG A 357 6.73 -9.14 20.95
C ARG A 357 6.36 -10.59 20.63
N ARG A 358 7.35 -11.48 20.58
CA ARG A 358 7.16 -12.89 20.18
C ARG A 358 6.56 -13.81 21.24
N ASP A 359 6.77 -13.54 22.53
CA ASP A 359 6.36 -14.43 23.62
C ASP A 359 4.92 -14.22 24.07
N ARG A 360 4.18 -13.34 23.39
CA ARG A 360 2.74 -13.11 23.57
C ARG A 360 2.03 -13.18 22.22
N GLU A 361 0.77 -13.57 22.25
CA GLU A 361 -0.11 -13.41 21.10
C GLU A 361 -0.37 -11.90 20.85
N PRO A 362 -0.64 -11.49 19.61
CA PRO A 362 -1.16 -10.15 19.32
C PRO A 362 -2.36 -9.84 20.22
N GLN A 363 -2.47 -8.60 20.70
CA GLN A 363 -3.50 -8.22 21.66
C GLN A 363 -4.63 -7.48 20.96
N LYS A 364 -5.87 -7.92 21.21
CA LYS A 364 -7.06 -7.16 20.86
C LYS A 364 -7.22 -6.01 21.84
N VAL A 365 -7.09 -4.78 21.34
CA VAL A 365 -7.15 -3.54 22.11
C VAL A 365 -8.60 -3.03 22.24
N ALA A 366 -9.41 -3.27 21.20
CA ALA A 366 -10.82 -2.91 21.14
C ALA A 366 -11.60 -3.88 20.24
N ASP A 367 -12.82 -4.23 20.66
CA ASP A 367 -13.83 -4.90 19.83
C ASP A 367 -14.44 -3.95 18.79
N PHE A 368 -15.21 -4.48 17.84
CA PHE A 368 -15.91 -3.66 16.84
C PHE A 368 -16.89 -2.68 17.48
N THR A 369 -16.66 -1.39 17.27
CA THR A 369 -17.51 -0.30 17.76
C THR A 369 -17.51 0.88 16.79
N ALA A 370 -18.62 1.63 16.72
CA ALA A 370 -18.67 2.90 15.98
C ALA A 370 -18.24 4.12 16.82
N ASP A 371 -17.86 3.93 18.09
CA ASP A 371 -17.42 5.01 18.95
C ASP A 371 -15.96 5.38 18.71
N LYS A 372 -15.79 6.39 17.84
CA LYS A 372 -14.48 6.94 17.50
C LYS A 372 -13.75 7.52 18.70
N ALA A 373 -14.45 8.06 19.71
CA ALA A 373 -13.80 8.62 20.90
C ALA A 373 -13.23 7.52 21.80
N TYR A 374 -13.98 6.42 21.97
CA TYR A 374 -13.47 5.22 22.63
C TYR A 374 -12.22 4.69 21.96
N LEU A 375 -12.28 4.49 20.64
CA LEU A 375 -11.18 3.93 19.85
C LEU A 375 -9.92 4.79 19.96
N LYS A 376 -10.05 6.12 19.90
CA LYS A 376 -8.92 7.05 20.10
C LYS A 376 -8.30 6.90 21.48
N ALA A 377 -9.12 6.84 22.53
CA ALA A 377 -8.63 6.65 23.89
C ALA A 377 -7.98 5.26 24.09
N ARG A 378 -8.43 4.24 23.36
CA ARG A 378 -7.80 2.92 23.36
C ARG A 378 -6.45 2.92 22.66
N ILE A 379 -6.29 3.67 21.56
CA ILE A 379 -4.99 3.87 20.89
C ILE A 379 -4.01 4.58 21.83
N ASP A 380 -4.43 5.68 22.47
CA ASP A 380 -3.59 6.43 23.44
C ASP A 380 -3.08 5.56 24.60
N ALA A 381 -3.80 4.49 24.93
CA ALA A 381 -3.46 3.59 26.02
C ALA A 381 -2.53 2.44 25.62
N ILE A 382 -2.25 2.22 24.31
CA ILE A 382 -1.52 1.03 23.85
C ILE A 382 -0.12 0.96 24.45
N TRP A 383 0.62 2.06 24.39
CA TRP A 383 2.00 2.12 24.86
C TRP A 383 2.11 1.77 26.36
N ASP A 384 1.23 2.35 27.18
CA ASP A 384 1.25 2.21 28.63
C ASP A 384 0.63 0.89 29.12
N GLU A 385 -0.48 0.45 28.53
CA GLU A 385 -1.22 -0.74 28.99
C GLU A 385 -0.67 -2.04 28.41
N TYR A 386 -0.20 -2.04 27.15
CA TYR A 386 0.18 -3.26 26.42
C TYR A 386 1.68 -3.36 26.20
N VAL A 387 2.29 -2.36 25.56
CA VAL A 387 3.72 -2.39 25.19
C VAL A 387 4.62 -2.31 26.43
N GLN A 388 4.26 -1.46 27.39
CA GLN A 388 4.92 -1.32 28.71
C GLN A 388 6.45 -1.13 28.60
N GLY A 389 6.90 -0.40 27.58
CA GLY A 389 8.33 -0.16 27.32
C GLY A 389 9.12 -1.41 26.90
N PHE A 390 8.44 -2.44 26.36
CA PHE A 390 9.08 -3.68 25.90
C PHE A 390 8.81 -4.01 24.41
N PRO A 391 9.11 -3.11 23.46
CA PRO A 391 9.05 -3.45 22.03
C PRO A 391 10.18 -4.45 21.68
N GLU A 392 9.83 -5.59 21.08
CA GLU A 392 10.73 -6.67 20.66
C GLU A 392 10.54 -7.00 19.16
N VAL A 393 10.37 -8.27 18.79
CA VAL A 393 10.31 -8.73 17.39
C VAL A 393 8.86 -8.93 16.92
N SER A 394 8.69 -9.01 15.60
CA SER A 394 7.40 -9.10 14.93
C SER A 394 6.73 -10.46 15.03
N ARG A 395 5.40 -10.43 15.22
CA ARG A 395 4.44 -11.53 14.98
C ARG A 395 3.29 -10.99 14.12
N CYS A 396 3.63 -10.20 13.11
CA CYS A 396 2.65 -9.46 12.33
C CYS A 396 1.68 -10.39 11.60
N TRP A 397 2.11 -11.56 11.13
CA TRP A 397 1.19 -12.49 10.46
C TRP A 397 0.16 -13.12 11.40
N ASP A 398 0.53 -13.43 12.63
CA ASP A 398 -0.45 -13.85 13.64
C ASP A 398 -1.43 -12.71 13.95
N ALA A 399 -0.99 -11.45 13.91
CA ALA A 399 -1.85 -10.28 14.19
C ALA A 399 -2.87 -10.04 13.08
N VAL A 400 -2.41 -10.06 11.82
CA VAL A 400 -3.29 -9.91 10.65
C VAL A 400 -4.24 -11.11 10.55
N TYR A 401 -3.77 -12.33 10.79
CA TYR A 401 -4.64 -13.51 10.82
C TYR A 401 -5.71 -13.40 11.90
N ALA A 402 -5.36 -13.00 13.13
CA ALA A 402 -6.32 -12.78 14.20
C ALA A 402 -7.35 -11.71 13.84
N ALA A 403 -6.92 -10.59 13.25
CA ALA A 403 -7.81 -9.53 12.78
C ALA A 403 -8.80 -10.02 11.70
N VAL A 404 -8.35 -10.84 10.76
CA VAL A 404 -9.21 -11.46 9.73
C VAL A 404 -10.25 -12.40 10.37
N GLN A 405 -9.90 -13.11 11.45
CA GLN A 405 -10.81 -14.04 12.13
C GLN A 405 -11.89 -13.35 12.98
N GLU A 406 -11.82 -12.03 13.21
CA GLU A 406 -12.89 -11.29 13.89
C GLU A 406 -14.15 -11.14 13.01
N PHE A 407 -14.05 -11.41 11.70
CA PHE A 407 -15.17 -11.38 10.78
C PHE A 407 -15.91 -12.72 10.76
N ALA A 408 -17.25 -12.69 10.80
CA ALA A 408 -18.08 -13.89 10.77
C ALA A 408 -18.39 -14.34 9.34
N LEU A 409 -18.64 -15.64 9.14
CA LEU A 409 -19.08 -16.19 7.85
C LEU A 409 -20.48 -15.69 7.42
N GLY A 410 -21.30 -15.21 8.35
CA GLY A 410 -22.64 -14.70 8.06
C GLY A 410 -22.61 -13.28 7.47
N ASN A 411 -23.55 -12.99 6.56
CA ASN A 411 -23.85 -11.66 6.00
C ASN A 411 -22.75 -10.90 5.21
N PRO A 412 -21.88 -11.56 4.41
CA PRO A 412 -20.90 -10.85 3.59
C PRO A 412 -21.53 -9.95 2.52
N GLY A 413 -22.78 -10.21 2.13
CA GLY A 413 -23.56 -9.35 1.22
C GLY A 413 -23.90 -7.97 1.81
N ASP A 414 -23.95 -7.86 3.15
CA ASP A 414 -24.41 -6.66 3.86
C ASP A 414 -23.29 -5.96 4.66
N GLU A 415 -22.07 -6.49 4.61
CA GLU A 415 -20.90 -5.93 5.28
C GLU A 415 -19.82 -5.57 4.26
N SER A 416 -19.11 -4.48 4.52
CA SER A 416 -17.89 -4.11 3.82
C SER A 416 -16.72 -4.32 4.78
N ARG A 417 -15.87 -5.30 4.50
CA ARG A 417 -14.92 -5.86 5.48
C ARG A 417 -13.48 -5.54 5.12
N TYR A 418 -12.77 -4.90 6.04
CA TYR A 418 -11.41 -4.41 5.80
C TYR A 418 -10.47 -4.75 6.95
N VAL A 419 -9.22 -5.02 6.63
CA VAL A 419 -8.11 -4.94 7.59
C VAL A 419 -7.15 -3.87 7.08
N VAL A 420 -6.82 -2.90 7.92
CA VAL A 420 -5.76 -1.92 7.64
C VAL A 420 -4.57 -2.28 8.51
N PHE A 421 -3.48 -2.65 7.88
CA PHE A 421 -2.28 -3.17 8.52
C PHE A 421 -1.10 -2.26 8.23
N LEU A 422 -0.47 -1.71 9.28
CA LEU A 422 0.77 -0.95 9.16
C LEU A 422 1.91 -1.78 9.73
N SER A 423 2.97 -2.01 8.95
CA SER A 423 4.21 -2.66 9.38
C SER A 423 5.26 -2.58 8.28
N ASP A 424 6.51 -2.95 8.60
CA ASP A 424 7.50 -3.28 7.57
C ASP A 424 7.20 -4.64 6.90
N GLY A 425 6.25 -5.42 7.41
CA GLY A 425 5.86 -6.72 6.85
C GLY A 425 6.90 -7.81 7.04
N ARG A 426 7.95 -7.54 7.82
CA ARG A 426 8.96 -8.54 8.12
C ARG A 426 8.55 -9.30 9.37
N ASP A 427 8.30 -10.60 9.20
CA ASP A 427 7.91 -11.48 10.28
C ASP A 427 9.04 -12.45 10.66
N GLU A 428 9.32 -12.56 11.96
CA GLU A 428 10.35 -13.46 12.48
C GLU A 428 9.83 -14.54 13.44
N SER A 429 8.56 -14.50 13.82
CA SER A 429 8.06 -15.32 14.94
C SER A 429 6.59 -15.76 14.83
N SER A 430 5.87 -15.45 13.75
CA SER A 430 4.50 -15.93 13.59
C SER A 430 4.43 -17.43 13.36
N VAL A 431 3.30 -18.03 13.76
CA VAL A 431 2.98 -19.43 13.43
C VAL A 431 2.15 -19.53 12.16
N HIS A 432 1.43 -18.47 11.78
CA HIS A 432 0.76 -18.31 10.50
C HIS A 432 1.68 -17.69 9.46
N THR A 433 1.36 -17.96 8.20
CA THR A 433 2.02 -17.41 7.02
C THR A 433 1.10 -16.42 6.31
N TYR A 434 1.64 -15.62 5.40
CA TYR A 434 0.83 -14.76 4.54
C TYR A 434 -0.18 -15.54 3.67
N HIS A 435 0.10 -16.81 3.33
CA HIS A 435 -0.88 -17.65 2.62
C HIS A 435 -2.09 -17.95 3.50
N ASP A 436 -1.88 -18.28 4.78
CA ASP A 436 -2.99 -18.55 5.72
C ASP A 436 -3.88 -17.31 5.89
N ILE A 437 -3.28 -16.11 5.86
CA ILE A 437 -3.99 -14.83 5.87
C ILE A 437 -4.83 -14.66 4.60
N VAL A 438 -4.23 -14.85 3.43
CA VAL A 438 -4.93 -14.68 2.14
C VAL A 438 -6.09 -15.65 2.02
N ASP A 439 -5.88 -16.92 2.34
CA ASP A 439 -6.93 -17.95 2.28
C ASP A 439 -8.10 -17.58 3.22
N ALA A 440 -7.80 -17.20 4.47
CA ALA A 440 -8.83 -16.78 5.43
C ALA A 440 -9.56 -15.50 5.00
N ALA A 441 -8.83 -14.53 4.44
CA ALA A 441 -9.40 -13.27 3.99
C ALA A 441 -10.34 -13.46 2.80
N ILE A 442 -9.97 -14.31 1.83
CA ILE A 442 -10.83 -14.68 0.71
C ILE A 442 -12.10 -15.39 1.21
N ASP A 443 -11.95 -16.39 2.09
CA ASP A 443 -13.08 -17.15 2.65
C ASP A 443 -14.07 -16.27 3.42
N LEU A 444 -13.57 -15.22 4.09
CA LEU A 444 -14.39 -14.29 4.88
C LEU A 444 -14.76 -13.00 4.11
N GLY A 445 -14.34 -12.85 2.86
CA GLY A 445 -14.61 -11.65 2.05
C GLY A 445 -13.97 -10.38 2.62
N VAL A 446 -12.80 -10.49 3.23
CA VAL A 446 -12.04 -9.39 3.85
C VAL A 446 -11.00 -8.86 2.89
N ARG A 447 -10.97 -7.54 2.67
CA ARG A 447 -9.95 -6.87 1.87
C ARG A 447 -8.85 -6.33 2.78
N ILE A 448 -7.59 -6.56 2.44
CA ILE A 448 -6.46 -6.15 3.29
C ILE A 448 -5.71 -5.00 2.65
N TYR A 449 -5.61 -3.90 3.39
CA TYR A 449 -4.91 -2.68 3.03
C TYR A 449 -3.63 -2.61 3.85
N CYS A 450 -2.47 -2.44 3.20
CA CYS A 450 -1.18 -2.42 3.88
C CYS A 450 -0.50 -1.06 3.75
N ILE A 451 -0.08 -0.47 4.87
CA ILE A 451 0.86 0.65 4.91
C ILE A 451 2.24 0.07 5.21
N GLY A 452 3.13 0.10 4.21
CA GLY A 452 4.51 -0.34 4.36
C GLY A 452 5.39 0.78 4.90
N PHE A 453 5.97 0.58 6.08
CA PHE A 453 6.91 1.52 6.69
C PHE A 453 8.01 0.76 7.45
N GLY A 454 9.27 1.16 7.26
CA GLY A 454 10.41 0.65 8.02
C GLY A 454 11.63 0.30 7.17
N ALA A 455 12.79 0.19 7.82
CA ALA A 455 14.07 -0.01 7.13
C ALA A 455 14.24 -1.41 6.50
N GLU A 456 13.50 -2.40 6.98
CA GLU A 456 13.59 -3.79 6.53
C GLU A 456 12.32 -4.27 5.79
N LEU A 457 11.66 -3.36 5.07
CA LEU A 457 10.39 -3.56 4.37
C LEU A 457 10.35 -4.81 3.48
N ASP A 458 9.45 -5.75 3.78
CA ASP A 458 9.05 -6.86 2.90
C ASP A 458 7.87 -6.45 2.01
N LEU A 459 8.17 -5.56 1.06
CA LEU A 459 7.22 -5.07 0.07
C LEU A 459 6.52 -6.22 -0.70
N THR A 460 7.24 -7.32 -0.93
CA THR A 460 6.75 -8.48 -1.69
C THR A 460 5.50 -9.04 -1.04
N THR A 461 5.62 -9.38 0.24
CA THR A 461 4.59 -10.10 0.95
C THR A 461 3.38 -9.19 1.17
N LEU A 462 3.62 -7.92 1.52
CA LEU A 462 2.56 -6.92 1.65
C LEU A 462 1.77 -6.76 0.33
N GLN A 463 2.44 -6.64 -0.81
CA GLN A 463 1.78 -6.51 -2.11
C GLN A 463 1.06 -7.80 -2.55
N VAL A 464 1.58 -8.99 -2.21
CA VAL A 464 0.86 -10.26 -2.46
C VAL A 464 -0.45 -10.28 -1.70
N ILE A 465 -0.41 -9.96 -0.40
CA ILE A 465 -1.59 -9.98 0.46
C ILE A 465 -2.65 -9.02 -0.07
N THR A 466 -2.27 -7.77 -0.35
CA THR A 466 -3.23 -6.75 -0.81
C THR A 466 -3.83 -7.13 -2.16
N THR A 467 -3.00 -7.57 -3.12
CA THR A 467 -3.46 -7.95 -4.47
C THR A 467 -4.40 -9.15 -4.44
N GLN A 468 -4.09 -10.21 -3.68
CA GLN A 468 -4.92 -11.41 -3.65
C GLN A 468 -6.22 -11.24 -2.85
N THR A 469 -6.29 -10.22 -1.98
CA THR A 469 -7.48 -9.90 -1.18
C THR A 469 -8.29 -8.72 -1.73
N ASN A 470 -7.98 -8.22 -2.94
CA ASN A 470 -8.61 -7.03 -3.53
C ASN A 470 -8.52 -5.78 -2.63
N GLY A 471 -7.42 -5.64 -1.89
CA GLY A 471 -7.06 -4.43 -1.16
C GLY A 471 -5.90 -3.69 -1.83
N ALA A 472 -5.30 -2.74 -1.13
CA ALA A 472 -4.28 -1.86 -1.71
C ALA A 472 -3.05 -1.69 -0.81
N TYR A 473 -1.89 -1.46 -1.44
CA TYR A 473 -0.62 -1.19 -0.76
C TYR A 473 -0.29 0.31 -0.84
N TYR A 474 0.13 0.87 0.30
CA TYR A 474 0.49 2.27 0.49
C TYR A 474 1.92 2.34 1.02
N SER A 475 2.78 3.12 0.37
CA SER A 475 4.19 3.24 0.76
C SER A 475 4.39 4.46 1.63
N ALA A 476 5.08 4.32 2.76
CA ALA A 476 5.56 5.43 3.57
C ALA A 476 7.08 5.35 3.69
N ASP A 477 7.77 6.32 3.07
CA ASP A 477 9.23 6.37 3.06
C ASP A 477 9.78 7.17 4.25
N ALA A 478 8.97 8.08 4.79
CA ALA A 478 9.24 8.87 5.99
C ALA A 478 8.09 8.79 7.01
N VAL A 479 8.38 9.06 8.28
CA VAL A 479 7.38 9.07 9.36
C VAL A 479 6.23 10.04 9.08
N THR A 480 6.50 11.14 8.37
CA THR A 480 5.50 12.14 7.97
C THR A 480 4.53 11.64 6.90
N ASP A 481 4.89 10.60 6.16
CA ASP A 481 4.06 10.06 5.09
C ASP A 481 2.91 9.20 5.66
N LEU A 482 3.04 8.73 6.90
CA LEU A 482 2.04 7.88 7.57
C LEU A 482 0.67 8.57 7.64
N GLU A 483 0.64 9.86 7.95
CA GLU A 483 -0.59 10.67 7.98
C GLU A 483 -1.29 10.68 6.62
N GLU A 484 -0.52 10.93 5.56
CA GLU A 484 -1.01 10.91 4.17
C GLU A 484 -1.53 9.53 3.77
N GLN A 485 -0.83 8.45 4.13
CA GLN A 485 -1.25 7.10 3.76
C GLN A 485 -2.55 6.66 4.47
N PHE A 486 -2.70 6.96 5.76
CA PHE A 486 -3.96 6.68 6.47
C PHE A 486 -5.13 7.53 5.93
N ALA A 487 -4.88 8.80 5.63
CA ALA A 487 -5.88 9.67 5.00
C ALA A 487 -6.29 9.13 3.62
N GLN A 488 -5.33 8.66 2.82
CA GLN A 488 -5.59 8.10 1.49
C GLN A 488 -6.41 6.81 1.58
N ILE A 489 -6.14 5.93 2.55
CA ILE A 489 -6.98 4.75 2.78
C ILE A 489 -8.40 5.16 3.13
N GLY A 490 -8.57 6.12 4.06
CA GLY A 490 -9.88 6.66 4.41
C GLY A 490 -10.64 7.20 3.19
N TYR A 491 -9.94 7.92 2.31
CA TYR A 491 -10.48 8.43 1.05
C TYR A 491 -10.84 7.30 0.05
N ASP A 492 -9.97 6.29 -0.09
CA ASP A 492 -10.20 5.15 -0.97
C ASP A 492 -11.39 4.30 -0.53
N LEU A 493 -11.59 4.10 0.79
CA LEU A 493 -12.77 3.44 1.33
C LEU A 493 -14.07 4.21 1.00
N GLN A 494 -14.02 5.53 0.88
CA GLN A 494 -15.18 6.35 0.48
C GLN A 494 -15.48 6.27 -1.03
N GLY A 495 -14.49 5.89 -1.86
CA GLY A 495 -14.65 5.68 -3.30
C GLY A 495 -15.05 4.26 -3.68
N GLN A 496 -15.44 3.44 -2.71
CA GLN A 496 -16.05 2.14 -2.94
C GLN A 496 -17.57 2.27 -2.99
N TYR A 497 -18.17 1.54 -3.92
CA TYR A 497 -19.60 1.55 -4.16
C TYR A 497 -20.15 0.14 -4.19
N THR A 498 -21.44 0.03 -3.86
CA THR A 498 -22.24 -1.16 -4.13
C THR A 498 -23.30 -0.80 -5.15
N LEU A 499 -23.37 -1.58 -6.22
CA LEU A 499 -24.42 -1.54 -7.21
C LEU A 499 -25.30 -2.78 -7.06
N ARG A 500 -26.60 -2.56 -6.90
CA ARG A 500 -27.62 -3.59 -6.84
C ARG A 500 -28.64 -3.44 -7.96
N TRP A 501 -29.10 -4.57 -8.51
CA TRP A 501 -30.41 -4.64 -9.18
C TRP A 501 -31.05 -6.01 -8.93
N ALA A 502 -32.37 -6.09 -9.13
CA ALA A 502 -33.09 -7.36 -9.11
C ALA A 502 -33.41 -7.78 -10.55
N THR A 503 -33.09 -9.01 -10.93
CA THR A 503 -33.51 -9.49 -12.26
C THR A 503 -35.01 -9.78 -12.27
N LEU A 504 -35.68 -9.45 -13.38
CA LEU A 504 -37.07 -9.85 -13.62
C LEU A 504 -37.17 -11.24 -14.25
N LYS A 505 -36.03 -11.85 -14.62
CA LYS A 505 -35.97 -13.23 -15.10
C LYS A 505 -36.18 -14.18 -13.92
N GLN A 506 -36.97 -15.24 -14.11
CA GLN A 506 -37.23 -16.28 -13.09
C GLN A 506 -36.85 -17.70 -13.56
N GLY A 507 -36.31 -17.80 -14.79
CA GLY A 507 -35.98 -19.09 -15.40
C GLY A 507 -34.63 -19.66 -14.95
N ASP A 508 -34.33 -20.87 -15.42
CA ASP A 508 -33.07 -21.58 -15.17
C ASP A 508 -31.99 -21.31 -16.25
N THR A 509 -32.20 -20.29 -17.09
CA THR A 509 -31.19 -19.92 -18.09
C THR A 509 -30.24 -18.91 -17.46
N PRO A 510 -28.94 -19.25 -17.29
CA PRO A 510 -27.97 -18.30 -16.77
C PRO A 510 -27.71 -17.19 -17.79
N PHE A 511 -27.35 -16.01 -17.31
CA PHE A 511 -26.93 -14.88 -18.13
C PHE A 511 -25.64 -14.25 -17.58
N GLU A 512 -24.93 -13.51 -18.42
CA GLU A 512 -23.76 -12.73 -18.05
C GLU A 512 -24.18 -11.32 -17.57
N PRO A 513 -24.03 -10.99 -16.27
CA PRO A 513 -24.30 -9.64 -15.80
C PRO A 513 -23.15 -8.70 -16.16
N SER A 514 -23.50 -7.49 -16.58
CA SER A 514 -22.53 -6.41 -16.82
C SER A 514 -23.14 -5.06 -16.46
N PHE A 515 -22.29 -4.07 -16.23
CA PHE A 515 -22.76 -2.71 -15.99
C PHE A 515 -21.76 -1.67 -16.48
N THR A 516 -22.31 -0.54 -16.91
CA THR A 516 -21.54 0.65 -17.28
C THR A 516 -21.84 1.78 -16.30
N ILE A 517 -20.80 2.44 -15.82
CA ILE A 517 -20.88 3.66 -15.00
C ILE A 517 -20.33 4.81 -15.81
N THR A 518 -21.05 5.93 -15.85
CA THR A 518 -20.57 7.19 -16.42
C THR A 518 -20.58 8.29 -15.37
N TYR A 519 -19.45 8.98 -15.24
CA TYR A 519 -19.25 10.11 -14.34
C TYR A 519 -18.38 11.17 -15.02
N ASP A 520 -18.79 12.43 -14.96
CA ASP A 520 -18.10 13.57 -15.60
C ASP A 520 -17.74 13.33 -17.08
N GLY A 521 -18.63 12.69 -17.83
CA GLY A 521 -18.45 12.35 -19.24
C GLY A 521 -17.45 11.23 -19.53
N LYS A 522 -16.93 10.56 -18.50
CA LYS A 522 -16.05 9.39 -18.59
C LYS A 522 -16.84 8.14 -18.23
N SER A 523 -16.60 7.04 -18.92
CA SER A 523 -17.32 5.79 -18.69
C SER A 523 -16.38 4.62 -18.43
N ALA A 524 -16.81 3.72 -17.54
CA ALA A 524 -16.17 2.44 -17.24
C ALA A 524 -17.20 1.32 -17.39
N THR A 525 -16.80 0.14 -17.87
CA THR A 525 -17.70 -1.03 -17.98
C THR A 525 -17.06 -2.24 -17.34
N TYR A 526 -17.85 -2.96 -16.55
CA TYR A 526 -17.48 -4.25 -15.97
C TYR A 526 -18.37 -5.35 -16.53
N THR A 527 -17.82 -6.56 -16.70
CA THR A 527 -18.52 -7.75 -17.18
C THR A 527 -18.09 -8.95 -16.35
N GLU A 528 -19.05 -9.64 -15.76
CA GLU A 528 -18.82 -10.81 -14.90
C GLU A 528 -18.78 -12.09 -15.73
N ALA A 529 -17.61 -12.40 -16.28
CA ALA A 529 -17.43 -13.54 -17.17
C ALA A 529 -17.33 -14.89 -16.43
N ASP A 530 -16.89 -14.87 -15.16
CA ASP A 530 -16.53 -16.09 -14.42
C ASP A 530 -17.66 -16.59 -13.49
N ASN A 531 -18.60 -15.71 -13.09
CA ASN A 531 -19.71 -16.03 -12.21
C ASN A 531 -21.08 -15.69 -12.83
N LEU A 532 -21.56 -16.54 -13.75
CA LEU A 532 -22.85 -16.31 -14.42
C LEU A 532 -24.03 -16.36 -13.45
N TYR A 533 -25.00 -15.46 -13.63
CA TYR A 533 -26.20 -15.42 -12.79
C TYR A 533 -27.28 -16.38 -13.28
N ARG A 534 -27.72 -17.31 -12.42
CA ARG A 534 -28.83 -18.23 -12.71
C ARG A 534 -30.04 -17.89 -11.83
N PRO A 535 -31.13 -17.33 -12.39
CA PRO A 535 -32.24 -16.85 -11.56
C PRO A 535 -32.91 -17.89 -10.67
N SER A 536 -33.03 -19.14 -11.12
CA SER A 536 -33.63 -20.19 -10.31
C SER A 536 -32.85 -20.54 -9.03
N ASP A 537 -31.56 -20.25 -8.97
CA ASP A 537 -30.74 -20.51 -7.77
C ASP A 537 -31.00 -19.50 -6.66
N TYR A 538 -31.54 -18.33 -7.02
CA TYR A 538 -31.79 -17.19 -6.13
C TYR A 538 -33.27 -16.80 -6.08
N ALA A 539 -34.16 -17.76 -6.35
CA ALA A 539 -35.59 -17.56 -6.23
C ALA A 539 -36.00 -17.30 -4.77
N GLY A 540 -36.89 -16.34 -4.56
CA GLY A 540 -37.44 -16.01 -3.24
C GLY A 540 -38.78 -15.30 -3.34
N ASP A 541 -39.37 -14.98 -2.19
CA ASP A 541 -40.61 -14.22 -2.13
C ASP A 541 -40.35 -12.73 -2.39
N THR A 542 -40.76 -12.25 -3.56
CA THR A 542 -40.59 -10.83 -3.94
C THR A 542 -41.53 -9.89 -3.17
N LEU A 543 -42.52 -10.42 -2.45
CA LEU A 543 -43.49 -9.63 -1.67
C LEU A 543 -43.10 -9.51 -0.18
N GLN A 544 -42.09 -10.27 0.27
CA GLN A 544 -41.60 -10.22 1.63
C GLN A 544 -40.32 -9.37 1.71
N GLY A 545 -40.43 -8.18 2.28
CA GLY A 545 -39.29 -7.34 2.64
C GLY A 545 -38.55 -7.85 3.86
N VAL A 546 -37.30 -7.43 4.02
CA VAL A 546 -36.44 -7.88 5.11
C VAL A 546 -35.77 -6.68 5.78
N LEU A 547 -35.93 -6.60 7.10
CA LEU A 547 -35.29 -5.64 7.97
C LEU A 547 -34.25 -6.33 8.85
N ARG A 548 -33.21 -5.60 9.21
CA ARG A 548 -32.15 -6.06 10.11
C ARG A 548 -31.84 -5.00 11.15
N LEU A 549 -31.66 -5.44 12.39
CA LEU A 549 -31.16 -4.61 13.48
C LEU A 549 -29.64 -4.77 13.59
N VAL A 550 -28.93 -3.66 13.61
CA VAL A 550 -27.47 -3.63 13.74
C VAL A 550 -27.10 -2.80 14.97
N PRO A 551 -26.81 -3.44 16.11
CA PRO A 551 -26.34 -2.73 17.28
C PRO A 551 -24.90 -2.27 17.11
N SER A 552 -24.58 -1.16 17.76
CA SER A 552 -23.25 -0.59 17.89
C SER A 552 -23.10 -0.02 19.29
N GLN A 553 -22.15 -0.54 20.04
CA GLN A 553 -21.79 -0.01 21.36
C GLN A 553 -20.86 1.19 21.23
N GLY A 554 -20.85 2.08 22.22
CA GLY A 554 -19.83 3.10 22.45
C GLY A 554 -19.30 3.08 23.88
N VAL A 555 -18.57 4.11 24.33
CA VAL A 555 -17.99 4.16 25.69
C VAL A 555 -19.07 4.00 26.75
N ASP A 556 -20.12 4.81 26.63
CA ASP A 556 -21.19 4.93 27.62
C ASP A 556 -22.60 4.87 26.98
N THR A 557 -22.69 4.63 25.67
CA THR A 557 -23.95 4.68 24.92
C THR A 557 -24.09 3.48 24.00
N THR A 558 -25.31 3.21 23.57
CA THR A 558 -25.60 2.16 22.57
C THR A 558 -26.45 2.77 21.47
N THR A 559 -26.12 2.47 20.21
CA THR A 559 -26.93 2.85 19.05
C THR A 559 -27.38 1.59 18.32
N VAL A 560 -28.63 1.54 17.85
CA VAL A 560 -29.10 0.46 16.97
C VAL A 560 -29.65 1.03 15.69
N PHE A 561 -29.14 0.56 14.55
CA PHE A 561 -29.66 0.91 13.24
C PHE A 561 -30.67 -0.13 12.75
N VAL A 562 -31.79 0.32 12.21
CA VAL A 562 -32.68 -0.51 11.38
C VAL A 562 -32.28 -0.31 9.93
N ARG A 563 -32.02 -1.42 9.25
CA ARG A 563 -31.61 -1.45 7.84
C ARG A 563 -32.58 -2.31 7.05
N THR A 564 -32.83 -1.91 5.81
CA THR A 564 -33.49 -2.75 4.81
C THR A 564 -32.43 -3.57 4.09
N THR A 565 -32.65 -4.89 3.97
CA THR A 565 -31.84 -5.77 3.12
C THR A 565 -32.56 -6.10 1.82
N TYR A 566 -33.89 -6.01 1.79
CA TYR A 566 -34.71 -6.05 0.58
C TYR A 566 -36.05 -5.33 0.79
N VAL A 567 -36.53 -4.62 -0.24
CA VAL A 567 -37.80 -3.87 -0.22
C VAL A 567 -38.69 -4.29 -1.40
N PRO A 568 -39.93 -4.74 -1.16
CA PRO A 568 -40.94 -4.95 -2.20
C PRO A 568 -41.37 -3.65 -2.89
N TYR A 569 -42.10 -3.76 -3.99
CA TYR A 569 -42.65 -2.58 -4.68
C TYR A 569 -43.60 -1.79 -3.77
N TYR A 570 -43.58 -0.47 -3.91
CA TYR A 570 -44.65 0.41 -3.42
C TYR A 570 -44.85 0.43 -1.90
N ILE A 571 -43.79 0.16 -1.12
CA ILE A 571 -43.81 0.38 0.33
C ILE A 571 -43.79 1.89 0.62
N ARG A 572 -44.79 2.39 1.34
CA ARG A 572 -44.97 3.82 1.64
C ARG A 572 -45.07 4.12 3.14
N GLU A 573 -45.15 3.09 3.95
CA GLU A 573 -45.26 3.16 5.41
C GLU A 573 -44.56 1.93 6.00
N ILE A 574 -43.90 2.07 7.13
CA ILE A 574 -43.33 0.97 7.92
C ILE A 574 -43.61 1.27 9.39
N TRP A 575 -44.29 0.36 10.08
CA TRP A 575 -44.71 0.53 11.46
C TRP A 575 -44.05 -0.55 12.31
N LEU A 576 -43.25 -0.13 13.30
CA LEU A 576 -42.51 -1.04 14.18
C LEU A 576 -43.03 -0.92 15.61
N TYR A 577 -43.31 -2.04 16.25
CA TYR A 577 -43.50 -2.13 17.69
C TYR A 577 -42.16 -2.43 18.36
N ILE A 578 -41.76 -1.59 19.30
CA ILE A 578 -40.48 -1.68 20.01
C ILE A 578 -40.72 -1.64 21.52
N GLU A 579 -40.28 -2.69 22.22
CA GLU A 579 -40.24 -2.76 23.67
C GLU A 579 -38.79 -2.85 24.15
N SER A 580 -38.43 -2.03 25.13
CA SER A 580 -37.10 -2.07 25.76
C SER A 580 -37.20 -1.63 27.21
N ALA A 581 -36.47 -2.33 28.07
CA ALA A 581 -36.21 -1.92 29.45
C ALA A 581 -35.40 -0.62 29.55
N TYR A 582 -34.72 -0.21 28.47
CA TYR A 582 -33.87 0.96 28.40
C TYR A 582 -34.58 2.14 27.72
N ALA A 583 -34.31 3.34 28.19
CA ALA A 583 -34.81 4.55 27.55
C ALA A 583 -34.05 4.79 26.24
N PHE A 584 -34.79 5.06 25.16
CA PHE A 584 -34.22 5.37 23.86
C PHE A 584 -34.92 6.56 23.20
N ASP A 585 -34.15 7.26 22.38
CA ASP A 585 -34.61 8.18 21.35
C ASP A 585 -34.54 7.51 19.97
N VAL A 586 -35.39 7.93 19.04
CA VAL A 586 -35.38 7.40 17.66
C VAL A 586 -35.43 8.53 16.65
N SER A 587 -34.67 8.37 15.57
CA SER A 587 -34.56 9.33 14.47
C SER A 587 -34.48 8.62 13.12
N LEU A 588 -34.85 9.33 12.05
CA LEU A 588 -34.58 8.90 10.68
C LEU A 588 -33.09 9.06 10.38
N VAL A 589 -32.51 8.11 9.67
CA VAL A 589 -31.12 8.23 9.22
C VAL A 589 -31.05 9.32 8.14
N ALA A 590 -30.07 10.22 8.25
CA ALA A 590 -29.95 11.34 7.34
C ALA A 590 -29.54 10.87 5.93
N ALA A 591 -29.93 11.62 4.90
CA ALA A 591 -29.56 11.32 3.53
C ALA A 591 -28.02 11.28 3.31
N ALA A 592 -27.28 12.13 4.05
CA ALA A 592 -25.81 12.14 4.03
C ALA A 592 -25.18 10.83 4.53
N ASP A 593 -25.90 10.09 5.38
CA ASP A 593 -25.49 8.79 5.93
C ASP A 593 -26.15 7.62 5.19
N GLY A 594 -26.71 7.87 4.00
CA GLY A 594 -27.36 6.86 3.17
C GLY A 594 -28.78 6.48 3.61
N GLY A 595 -29.42 7.31 4.44
CA GLY A 595 -30.78 7.08 4.92
C GLY A 595 -31.83 7.07 3.80
N LEU A 596 -32.49 5.92 3.59
CA LEU A 596 -33.46 5.75 2.50
C LEU A 596 -34.78 6.47 2.73
N CYS A 597 -35.10 6.78 4.00
CA CYS A 597 -36.34 7.41 4.43
C CYS A 597 -36.07 8.81 5.04
N ALA A 598 -34.97 9.47 4.66
CA ALA A 598 -34.53 10.72 5.30
C ALA A 598 -35.54 11.88 5.20
N ASP A 599 -36.42 11.86 4.20
CA ASP A 599 -37.47 12.85 3.96
C ASP A 599 -38.87 12.39 4.41
N TRP A 600 -38.98 11.21 5.02
CA TRP A 600 -40.22 10.66 5.55
C TRP A 600 -40.62 11.36 6.85
N THR A 601 -41.88 11.18 7.26
CA THR A 601 -42.34 11.61 8.57
C THR A 601 -42.16 10.49 9.58
N LEU A 602 -41.64 10.81 10.78
CA LEU A 602 -41.49 9.89 11.90
C LEU A 602 -42.44 10.28 13.03
N VAL A 603 -43.24 9.33 13.50
CA VAL A 603 -44.12 9.46 14.67
C VAL A 603 -43.78 8.36 15.66
N VAL A 604 -43.65 8.73 16.94
CA VAL A 604 -43.37 7.80 18.03
C VAL A 604 -44.44 7.96 19.08
N GLN A 605 -45.13 6.86 19.41
CA GLN A 605 -46.20 6.87 20.39
C GLN A 605 -46.12 5.64 21.29
N ASN A 606 -46.46 5.78 22.57
CA ASN A 606 -46.57 4.63 23.44
C ASN A 606 -47.78 3.79 23.04
N ASP A 607 -47.65 2.47 23.11
CA ASP A 607 -48.81 1.60 22.99
C ASP A 607 -49.79 1.85 24.15
N ALA A 608 -51.10 1.66 23.88
CA ALA A 608 -52.15 1.94 24.84
C ALA A 608 -52.32 0.84 25.89
N GLU A 609 -51.91 -0.39 25.58
CA GLU A 609 -52.16 -1.60 26.37
C GLU A 609 -50.86 -2.32 26.75
N LEU A 610 -49.87 -2.29 25.88
CA LEU A 610 -48.57 -2.93 26.03
C LEU A 610 -47.48 -1.92 26.49
N PRO A 611 -46.37 -2.40 27.09
CA PRO A 611 -45.31 -1.52 27.59
C PRO A 611 -44.42 -0.89 26.50
N GLY A 612 -44.53 -1.30 25.24
CA GLY A 612 -43.73 -0.80 24.13
C GLY A 612 -44.23 0.49 23.48
N LYS A 613 -43.56 0.86 22.39
CA LYS A 613 -43.85 2.04 21.57
C LYS A 613 -44.02 1.65 20.11
N TRP A 614 -44.91 2.34 19.43
CA TRP A 614 -45.03 2.36 17.98
C TRP A 614 -44.10 3.41 17.39
N VAL A 615 -43.29 2.97 16.43
CA VAL A 615 -42.40 3.79 15.60
C VAL A 615 -42.94 3.70 14.17
N GLU A 616 -43.60 4.77 13.75
CA GLU A 616 -44.30 4.85 12.47
C GLU A 616 -43.54 5.79 11.55
N ILE A 617 -43.15 5.29 10.37
CA ILE A 617 -42.61 6.13 9.31
C ILE A 617 -43.49 6.08 8.08
N GLU A 618 -43.71 7.24 7.47
CA GLU A 618 -44.55 7.40 6.26
C GLU A 618 -43.85 8.26 5.20
N SER A 619 -44.00 7.86 3.94
CA SER A 619 -43.49 8.62 2.80
C SER A 619 -44.11 10.02 2.71
N PRO A 620 -43.46 10.99 2.03
CA PRO A 620 -43.98 12.36 1.91
C PRO A 620 -45.38 12.50 1.29
N ASP A 621 -45.82 11.53 0.49
CA ASP A 621 -47.17 11.46 -0.09
C ASP A 621 -47.66 10.00 -0.17
N PRO A 622 -48.21 9.43 0.93
CA PRO A 622 -48.60 8.02 0.98
C PRO A 622 -49.68 7.60 -0.04
N THR A 623 -50.32 8.57 -0.71
CA THR A 623 -51.31 8.30 -1.77
C THR A 623 -50.68 8.11 -3.15
N ASN A 624 -49.43 8.55 -3.32
CA ASN A 624 -48.69 8.47 -4.56
C ASN A 624 -47.74 7.27 -4.53
N ILE A 625 -47.95 6.28 -5.41
CA ILE A 625 -47.09 5.10 -5.47
C ILE A 625 -45.62 5.40 -5.77
N PHE A 626 -45.31 6.59 -6.31
CA PHE A 626 -43.95 7.01 -6.63
C PHE A 626 -43.24 7.76 -5.48
N SER A 627 -43.90 7.95 -4.32
CA SER A 627 -43.22 8.35 -3.08
C SER A 627 -42.68 7.15 -2.30
N SER A 628 -42.88 5.93 -2.79
CA SER A 628 -42.43 4.72 -2.12
C SER A 628 -40.92 4.65 -2.02
N ILE A 629 -40.43 3.94 -1.01
CA ILE A 629 -39.04 3.48 -1.00
C ILE A 629 -38.80 2.65 -2.29
N PRO A 630 -37.66 2.82 -2.99
CA PRO A 630 -37.42 2.13 -4.25
C PRO A 630 -37.43 0.59 -4.11
N TYR A 631 -37.87 -0.11 -5.15
CA TYR A 631 -37.89 -1.57 -5.17
C TYR A 631 -36.48 -2.16 -5.07
N ALA A 632 -36.33 -3.29 -4.37
CA ALA A 632 -35.08 -4.03 -4.19
C ALA A 632 -33.90 -3.27 -3.55
N VAL A 633 -34.12 -2.04 -3.09
CA VAL A 633 -33.09 -1.21 -2.45
C VAL A 633 -32.65 -1.80 -1.10
N PHE A 634 -31.47 -1.38 -0.64
CA PHE A 634 -30.90 -1.72 0.67
C PHE A 634 -30.31 -0.47 1.33
N GLY A 635 -30.23 -0.48 2.65
CA GLY A 635 -29.64 0.62 3.42
C GLY A 635 -30.40 0.96 4.70
N PRO A 636 -29.83 1.88 5.51
CA PRO A 636 -30.40 2.27 6.79
C PRO A 636 -31.67 3.13 6.64
N ILE A 637 -32.61 3.00 7.58
CA ILE A 637 -33.86 3.78 7.64
C ILE A 637 -34.07 4.50 8.98
N LEU A 638 -33.74 3.84 10.09
CA LEU A 638 -33.96 4.35 11.45
C LEU A 638 -32.72 4.15 12.32
N ARG A 639 -32.57 5.03 13.31
CA ARG A 639 -31.52 5.00 14.34
C ARG A 639 -32.17 5.12 15.72
N PHE A 640 -31.86 4.19 16.61
CA PHE A 640 -32.20 4.22 18.02
C PHE A 640 -30.96 4.58 18.84
N ASP A 641 -31.07 5.55 19.74
CA ASP A 641 -29.98 5.97 20.62
C ASP A 641 -30.36 5.74 22.08
N PHE A 642 -29.51 5.00 22.79
CA PHE A 642 -29.63 4.70 24.20
C PHE A 642 -28.56 5.47 24.98
N ALA A 643 -28.97 6.08 26.09
CA ALA A 643 -28.08 6.88 26.92
C ALA A 643 -27.08 6.04 27.73
N ASP A 644 -27.29 4.72 27.80
CA ASP A 644 -26.47 3.77 28.56
C ASP A 644 -25.79 2.76 27.60
N LEU A 645 -24.59 2.29 27.98
CA LEU A 645 -23.95 1.13 27.37
C LEU A 645 -24.70 -0.14 27.77
N ILE A 646 -25.18 -0.88 26.79
CA ILE A 646 -25.86 -2.16 26.95
C ILE A 646 -24.88 -3.24 26.45
N GLU A 647 -24.42 -4.09 27.38
CA GLU A 647 -23.46 -5.16 27.07
C GLU A 647 -24.05 -6.16 26.06
N ASP A 648 -23.23 -6.71 25.15
CA ASP A 648 -23.65 -7.56 24.03
C ASP A 648 -24.46 -8.81 24.43
N GLU A 649 -24.26 -9.32 25.64
CA GLU A 649 -25.01 -10.47 26.16
C GLU A 649 -26.40 -10.10 26.68
N THR A 650 -26.74 -8.81 26.70
CA THR A 650 -28.00 -8.27 27.20
C THR A 650 -28.92 -7.92 26.03
N ALA A 651 -30.19 -8.30 26.14
CA ALA A 651 -31.18 -7.92 25.13
C ALA A 651 -31.39 -6.39 25.16
N ILE A 652 -31.06 -5.71 24.06
CA ILE A 652 -31.31 -4.26 23.90
C ILE A 652 -32.82 -4.00 23.80
N PHE A 653 -33.53 -4.87 23.10
CA PHE A 653 -34.99 -4.85 22.99
C PHE A 653 -35.57 -6.10 23.64
N ASP A 654 -36.66 -5.94 24.37
CA ASP A 654 -37.44 -7.05 24.92
C ASP A 654 -38.37 -7.63 23.84
N ALA A 655 -38.87 -6.78 22.93
CA ALA A 655 -39.65 -7.18 21.77
C ALA A 655 -39.44 -6.20 20.61
N VAL A 656 -39.38 -6.74 19.40
CA VAL A 656 -39.34 -5.99 18.14
C VAL A 656 -40.24 -6.73 17.17
N ALA A 657 -41.20 -6.02 16.58
CA ALA A 657 -42.08 -6.56 15.56
C ALA A 657 -42.43 -5.50 14.51
N VAL A 658 -42.81 -5.96 13.32
CA VAL A 658 -43.34 -5.10 12.26
C VAL A 658 -44.84 -5.36 12.11
N ASP A 659 -45.64 -4.29 12.06
CA ASP A 659 -47.05 -4.40 11.75
C ASP A 659 -47.21 -4.63 10.24
N ASN A 660 -47.68 -5.82 9.89
CA ASN A 660 -47.93 -6.19 8.51
C ASN A 660 -49.38 -5.93 8.08
N ASP A 661 -50.26 -5.50 8.98
CA ASP A 661 -51.66 -5.23 8.65
C ASP A 661 -51.82 -4.09 7.64
N VAL A 662 -50.88 -3.13 7.66
CA VAL A 662 -50.76 -2.05 6.67
C VAL A 662 -50.60 -2.58 5.23
N TYR A 663 -50.12 -3.82 5.07
CA TYR A 663 -49.88 -4.46 3.76
C TYR A 663 -50.93 -5.54 3.39
N ASN A 664 -51.83 -5.91 4.30
CA ASN A 664 -52.74 -7.06 4.14
C ASN A 664 -53.54 -7.06 2.84
N ALA A 665 -53.90 -5.89 2.32
CA ALA A 665 -54.69 -5.77 1.09
C ALA A 665 -53.94 -6.18 -0.18
N VAL A 666 -52.59 -6.18 -0.15
CA VAL A 666 -51.72 -6.42 -1.32
C VAL A 666 -50.84 -7.66 -1.18
N GLY A 667 -50.91 -8.36 -0.04
CA GLY A 667 -50.16 -9.60 0.20
C GLY A 667 -48.65 -9.39 0.36
N GLN A 668 -48.23 -8.17 0.67
CA GLN A 668 -46.85 -7.86 1.03
C GLN A 668 -46.66 -8.02 2.53
N SER A 669 -45.42 -8.19 2.95
CA SER A 669 -45.04 -8.24 4.36
C SER A 669 -43.59 -7.81 4.54
N PHE A 670 -43.20 -7.50 5.77
CA PHE A 670 -41.82 -7.45 6.20
C PHE A 670 -41.57 -8.49 7.30
N ILE A 671 -40.33 -8.93 7.37
CA ILE A 671 -39.77 -9.65 8.51
C ILE A 671 -38.59 -8.87 9.08
N ILE A 672 -38.26 -9.12 10.33
CA ILE A 672 -37.05 -8.60 10.97
C ILE A 672 -36.17 -9.79 11.31
N GLU A 673 -34.94 -9.81 10.80
CA GLU A 673 -34.02 -10.94 10.98
C GLU A 673 -33.81 -11.26 12.46
N GLY A 674 -34.16 -12.49 12.86
CA GLY A 674 -33.99 -12.97 14.23
C GLY A 674 -35.09 -12.55 15.22
N TRP A 675 -36.18 -11.91 14.74
CA TRP A 675 -37.29 -11.45 15.57
C TRP A 675 -38.64 -12.04 15.13
N GLU A 676 -39.64 -11.96 16.01
CA GLU A 676 -41.00 -12.40 15.70
C GLU A 676 -41.70 -11.45 14.71
N GLU A 677 -42.55 -12.01 13.85
CA GLU A 677 -43.12 -11.30 12.69
C GLU A 677 -44.35 -10.43 13.02
N GLN A 678 -44.89 -10.54 14.23
CA GLN A 678 -46.12 -9.85 14.63
C GLN A 678 -45.98 -9.24 16.03
N PRO A 679 -46.58 -8.07 16.28
CA PRO A 679 -46.63 -7.49 17.61
C PRO A 679 -47.30 -8.46 18.60
N PRO A 680 -46.98 -8.38 19.90
CA PRO A 680 -47.69 -9.15 20.92
C PRO A 680 -49.19 -8.86 20.87
N GLU A 681 -50.03 -9.91 20.98
CA GLU A 681 -51.50 -9.79 21.08
C GLU A 681 -52.00 -9.37 22.48
#